data_AF-A0A7H8W637-F1
#
_entry.id   AF-A0A7H8W637-F1
#
_cell.length_a   1.000
_cell.length_b   1.000
_cell.length_c   1.000
_cell.angle_alpha   90.00
_cell.angle_beta   90.00
_cell.angle_gamma   90.00
#
_symmetry.space_group_name_H-M   'P 1'
#
loop_
_entity.id
_entity.type
_entity.pdbx_description
1 polymer ?
#
loop_
_entity_poly.entity_id
_entity_poly.type
_entity_poly.pdbx_seq_one_letter_code
_entity_poly.pdbx_strand_id
1 'polypeptide(L)'
;MSKIYFFTKESSIETDQLAELAFGQQPDVGSVEKYNLDNNFSVSEDAPAYAITKSLVLAMPNSNPSLLNIALLPLNTYVSGFPVKMFIYRGIKKSSLVDSLQNIPESDGTWASSNILKVIKEVQDKLNSKNGTNLIAKSDCLGLNFSDLPDTTFIEKIFFDDTDSFHPLIVEAGCQIGKFAGGSTLAGIEVVLDMIGYEPTLKLLKASNHTLEIDKLTINENLTDVEKIKLKFNNRFKKEEILSYVDITAFYGATKNQGLRIKGADSGDNFLKKFYNKNTVYIDIRDDWGFSYNHFFKFKDELSVGFYSADSAVKDPVYTDMNYYTDWPILKITNQVYNNSKKWFHIKIPIYIGSPINANFLSSYVGKISTEIDTTQKKHFIIADGDGSNKILLKESEAVKLKNWKYNDNKLGSNYILLKKSTKGDTNNTQNISSIWNNFFSLKMNNIFGFNDLIDGDFRIYTYSSINFPLVIDSKKGEAYLPTAGIAIDKNHVTFFSYKDEVAFKSVSNKADNPVAIIGKGKFNIKFNTADYDYENTSNPHTGFLNQIVKTSKIGNFELTKYSISDTENTSDTVKFLTYSKSGDASINDAIFETFESITLTHNEYYSLKAYQLSTNSGFPNQPLFIKCKKYTSKAYQTFTLEEYTLTLGIPTFVDNKDSDLNFMTIADSLEEITYDDLPITLTSIN
;
A
#
# COMPACT_ATOMS: atom_id res chain seq x y z
N MET A 1 -5.73 21.12 5.60
CA MET A 1 -6.57 20.21 4.80
C MET A 1 -6.00 20.12 3.40
N SER A 2 -5.79 18.92 2.88
CA SER A 2 -5.38 18.71 1.48
C SER A 2 -6.45 19.28 0.54
N LYS A 3 -6.03 20.12 -0.41
CA LYS A 3 -6.91 20.61 -1.47
C LYS A 3 -6.99 19.49 -2.52
N ILE A 4 -8.19 18.96 -2.75
CA ILE A 4 -8.45 18.01 -3.84
C ILE A 4 -9.10 18.77 -4.99
N TYR A 5 -8.64 18.52 -6.21
CA TYR A 5 -9.13 19.14 -7.43
C TYR A 5 -9.77 18.09 -8.35
N PHE A 6 -10.80 18.48 -9.09
CA PHE A 6 -11.36 17.68 -10.16
C PHE A 6 -10.40 17.69 -11.35
N PHE A 7 -10.09 16.54 -11.93
CA PHE A 7 -8.93 16.38 -12.82
C PHE A 7 -9.08 17.10 -14.18
N THR A 8 -10.27 17.62 -14.52
CA THR A 8 -10.55 18.40 -15.73
C THR A 8 -11.71 19.39 -15.47
N LYS A 9 -12.21 20.08 -16.49
CA LYS A 9 -13.47 20.81 -16.43
C LYS A 9 -14.64 19.85 -16.67
N GLU A 10 -15.65 19.84 -15.80
CA GLU A 10 -16.82 18.95 -15.97
C GLU A 10 -17.50 19.17 -17.33
N SER A 11 -17.66 20.43 -17.75
CA SER A 11 -18.21 20.79 -19.06
C SER A 11 -17.40 20.31 -20.26
N SER A 12 -16.14 19.91 -20.08
CA SER A 12 -15.33 19.33 -21.15
C SER A 12 -15.59 17.84 -21.36
N ILE A 13 -16.31 17.15 -20.46
CA ILE A 13 -16.71 15.75 -20.64
C ILE A 13 -18.01 15.72 -21.45
N GLU A 14 -17.91 15.37 -22.74
CA GLU A 14 -18.98 15.62 -23.72
C GLU A 14 -20.09 14.57 -23.67
N THR A 15 -19.72 13.30 -23.48
CA THR A 15 -20.64 12.15 -23.59
C THR A 15 -20.73 11.36 -22.29
N ASP A 16 -21.79 10.58 -22.16
CA ASP A 16 -21.88 9.60 -21.08
C ASP A 16 -20.86 8.48 -21.36
N GLN A 17 -20.06 8.14 -20.36
CA GLN A 17 -19.07 7.07 -20.42
C GLN A 17 -19.76 5.73 -20.66
N LEU A 18 -19.25 4.99 -21.64
CA LEU A 18 -19.70 3.63 -21.94
C LEU A 18 -19.14 2.62 -20.92
N ALA A 19 -19.83 1.51 -20.72
CA ALA A 19 -19.45 0.51 -19.72
C ALA A 19 -18.05 -0.07 -19.99
N GLU A 20 -17.73 -0.28 -21.26
CA GLU A 20 -16.45 -0.80 -21.72
C GLU A 20 -15.27 0.17 -21.54
N LEU A 21 -15.55 1.43 -21.24
CA LEU A 21 -14.54 2.46 -20.94
C LEU A 21 -14.42 2.76 -19.45
N ALA A 22 -15.33 2.21 -18.64
CA ALA A 22 -15.36 2.40 -17.20
C ALA A 22 -14.41 1.44 -16.50
N PHE A 23 -13.98 1.81 -15.30
CA PHE A 23 -13.23 0.94 -14.41
C PHE A 23 -14.04 -0.31 -14.04
N GLY A 24 -13.37 -1.46 -13.98
CA GLY A 24 -13.95 -2.72 -13.56
C GLY A 24 -14.09 -3.75 -14.69
N GLN A 25 -14.97 -4.74 -14.48
CA GLN A 25 -15.06 -5.91 -15.34
C GLN A 25 -15.68 -5.54 -16.68
N GLN A 26 -15.00 -5.96 -17.73
CA GLN A 26 -15.46 -5.85 -19.10
C GLN A 26 -16.41 -6.99 -19.42
N PRO A 27 -17.31 -6.82 -20.41
CA PRO A 27 -18.15 -7.92 -20.88
C PRO A 27 -17.31 -9.16 -21.19
N ASP A 28 -17.82 -10.32 -20.77
CA ASP A 28 -17.14 -11.61 -20.92
C ASP A 28 -16.96 -11.96 -22.41
N VAL A 29 -15.71 -11.96 -22.90
CA VAL A 29 -15.38 -12.35 -24.28
C VAL A 29 -14.24 -13.37 -24.28
N GLY A 30 -14.49 -14.55 -24.84
CA GLY A 30 -13.47 -15.59 -25.04
C GLY A 30 -13.06 -16.33 -23.76
N SER A 31 -11.78 -16.72 -23.70
CA SER A 31 -11.18 -17.54 -22.62
C SER A 31 -10.60 -16.74 -21.45
N VAL A 32 -10.71 -15.41 -21.48
CA VAL A 32 -10.13 -14.51 -20.48
C VAL A 32 -11.20 -13.64 -19.83
N GLU A 33 -11.02 -13.35 -18.55
CA GLU A 33 -11.70 -12.28 -17.83
C GLU A 33 -10.87 -11.01 -18.05
N LYS A 34 -11.54 -9.93 -18.50
CA LYS A 34 -10.90 -8.65 -18.76
C LYS A 34 -11.42 -7.58 -17.84
N TYR A 35 -10.52 -6.68 -17.51
CA TYR A 35 -10.75 -5.74 -16.45
C TYR A 35 -10.05 -4.42 -16.74
N ASN A 36 -10.78 -3.32 -16.81
CA ASN A 36 -10.18 -2.00 -16.95
C ASN A 36 -9.71 -1.49 -15.59
N LEU A 37 -8.45 -1.08 -15.53
CA LEU A 37 -7.81 -0.50 -14.35
C LEU A 37 -7.75 1.04 -14.42
N ASP A 38 -8.07 1.60 -15.58
CA ASP A 38 -8.26 3.03 -15.79
C ASP A 38 -9.73 3.39 -16.04
N ASN A 39 -10.02 4.70 -16.01
CA ASN A 39 -11.29 5.26 -16.47
C ASN A 39 -11.02 6.06 -17.75
N ASN A 40 -11.57 5.59 -18.87
CA ASN A 40 -11.49 6.27 -20.16
C ASN A 40 -12.79 7.03 -20.44
N PHE A 41 -12.69 8.23 -21.01
CA PHE A 41 -13.84 9.10 -21.26
C PHE A 41 -13.55 10.06 -22.43
N SER A 42 -14.62 10.48 -23.11
CA SER A 42 -14.52 11.48 -24.18
C SER A 42 -14.47 12.88 -23.60
N VAL A 43 -13.54 13.69 -24.09
CA VAL A 43 -13.45 15.11 -23.76
C VAL A 43 -13.36 15.98 -25.01
N SER A 44 -13.78 17.23 -24.89
CA SER A 44 -13.60 18.23 -25.94
C SER A 44 -12.13 18.37 -26.33
N GLU A 45 -11.86 18.75 -27.58
CA GLU A 45 -10.48 19.02 -28.03
C GLU A 45 -9.82 20.07 -27.11
N ASP A 46 -8.55 19.84 -26.79
CA ASP A 46 -7.74 20.69 -25.92
C ASP A 46 -8.32 20.91 -24.50
N ALA A 47 -9.17 19.99 -24.01
CA ALA A 47 -9.70 20.03 -22.65
C ALA A 47 -8.56 20.09 -21.61
N PRO A 48 -8.65 20.95 -20.58
CA PRO A 48 -7.57 21.12 -19.61
C PRO A 48 -7.44 19.89 -18.71
N ALA A 49 -6.20 19.47 -18.43
CA ALA A 49 -5.88 18.49 -17.40
C ALA A 49 -5.32 19.21 -16.16
N TYR A 50 -5.92 18.98 -14.99
CA TYR A 50 -5.53 19.59 -13.72
C TYR A 50 -4.99 18.55 -12.75
N ALA A 51 -3.91 18.88 -12.03
CA ALA A 51 -3.39 18.05 -10.94
C ALA A 51 -4.43 17.88 -9.81
N ILE A 52 -4.79 16.64 -9.48
CA ILE A 52 -5.76 16.31 -8.41
C ILE A 52 -5.27 16.80 -7.04
N THR A 53 -3.97 16.67 -6.77
CA THR A 53 -3.33 17.09 -5.53
C THR A 53 -1.94 17.66 -5.80
N LYS A 54 -1.25 18.11 -4.75
CA LYS A 54 0.13 18.58 -4.87
C LYS A 54 1.05 17.38 -5.10
N SER A 55 1.80 17.42 -6.20
CA SER A 55 2.52 16.23 -6.69
C SER A 55 3.82 16.60 -7.40
N LEU A 56 4.72 15.62 -7.51
CA LEU A 56 5.82 15.61 -8.47
C LEU A 56 5.31 15.13 -9.84
N VAL A 57 5.88 15.65 -10.93
CA VAL A 57 5.43 15.37 -12.31
C VAL A 57 6.49 14.57 -13.07
N LEU A 58 6.03 13.56 -13.83
CA LEU A 58 6.81 12.85 -14.84
C LEU A 58 5.95 12.63 -16.09
N ALA A 59 6.47 12.97 -17.28
CA ALA A 59 5.81 12.73 -18.56
C ALA A 59 6.55 11.64 -19.36
N MET A 60 5.78 10.77 -20.03
CA MET A 60 6.31 9.76 -20.94
C MET A 60 5.54 9.76 -22.26
N PRO A 61 6.19 9.39 -23.38
CA PRO A 61 5.47 9.18 -24.64
C PRO A 61 4.43 8.08 -24.50
N ASN A 62 3.28 8.30 -25.13
CA ASN A 62 2.27 7.26 -25.34
C ASN A 62 2.66 6.41 -26.56
N SER A 63 2.02 5.25 -26.74
CA SER A 63 2.15 4.47 -27.99
C SER A 63 1.81 5.30 -29.25
N ASN A 64 0.90 6.28 -29.13
CA ASN A 64 0.72 7.33 -30.13
C ASN A 64 1.75 8.46 -29.91
N PRO A 65 2.67 8.73 -30.86
CA PRO A 65 3.75 9.70 -30.70
C PRO A 65 3.28 11.16 -30.59
N SER A 66 2.03 11.47 -30.94
CA SER A 66 1.44 12.80 -30.74
C SER A 66 0.94 13.02 -29.31
N LEU A 67 0.95 11.99 -28.47
CA LEU A 67 0.41 12.00 -27.12
C LEU A 67 1.49 11.73 -26.07
N LEU A 68 1.26 12.26 -24.88
CA LEU A 68 2.01 11.99 -23.66
C LEU A 68 1.05 11.42 -22.62
N ASN A 69 1.60 10.62 -21.72
CA ASN A 69 0.98 10.27 -20.45
C ASN A 69 1.76 10.95 -19.32
N ILE A 70 1.07 11.38 -18.27
CA ILE A 70 1.66 12.08 -17.13
C ILE A 70 1.39 11.29 -15.86
N ALA A 71 2.45 10.90 -15.16
CA ALA A 71 2.38 10.40 -13.79
C ALA A 71 2.54 11.56 -12.80
N LEU A 72 1.66 11.60 -11.80
CA LEU A 72 1.75 12.49 -10.65
C LEU A 72 1.99 11.66 -9.38
N LEU A 73 3.14 11.85 -8.75
CA LEU A 73 3.47 11.26 -7.44
C LEU A 73 3.06 12.25 -6.33
N PRO A 74 2.01 11.96 -5.52
CA PRO A 74 1.57 12.87 -4.46
C PRO A 74 2.67 13.11 -3.42
N LEU A 75 2.85 14.36 -2.99
CA LEU A 75 3.77 14.67 -1.89
C LEU A 75 3.22 14.21 -0.53
N ASN A 76 1.90 14.03 -0.42
CA ASN A 76 1.27 13.33 0.68
C ASN A 76 0.71 12.02 0.14
N THR A 77 1.27 10.90 0.57
CA THR A 77 0.86 9.56 0.12
C THR A 77 -0.54 9.19 0.58
N TYR A 78 -1.08 9.81 1.64
CA TYR A 78 -2.48 9.62 2.05
C TYR A 78 -3.38 10.72 1.48
N VAL A 79 -4.05 10.40 0.37
CA VAL A 79 -4.97 11.31 -0.32
C VAL A 79 -6.39 10.79 -0.18
N SER A 80 -7.27 11.56 0.47
CA SER A 80 -8.65 11.17 0.71
C SER A 80 -8.78 9.81 1.43
N GLY A 81 -7.92 9.53 2.41
CA GLY A 81 -7.95 8.27 3.16
C GLY A 81 -7.32 7.06 2.44
N PHE A 82 -6.89 7.21 1.19
CA PHE A 82 -6.21 6.16 0.45
C PHE A 82 -4.70 6.36 0.47
N PRO A 83 -3.90 5.27 0.55
CA PRO A 83 -2.46 5.33 0.30
C PRO A 83 -2.20 5.42 -1.21
N VAL A 84 -2.42 6.58 -1.81
CA VAL A 84 -2.23 6.82 -3.24
C VAL A 84 -0.74 6.89 -3.55
N LYS A 85 -0.30 5.97 -4.39
CA LYS A 85 1.07 5.90 -4.93
C LYS A 85 1.24 6.87 -6.10
N MET A 86 0.29 6.90 -7.05
CA MET A 86 0.32 7.89 -8.15
C MET A 86 -1.05 8.08 -8.81
N PHE A 87 -1.19 9.20 -9.51
CA PHE A 87 -2.25 9.42 -10.49
C PHE A 87 -1.64 9.39 -11.89
N ILE A 88 -2.22 8.64 -12.83
CA ILE A 88 -1.76 8.61 -14.22
C ILE A 88 -2.82 9.21 -15.13
N TYR A 89 -2.43 10.22 -15.91
CA TYR A 89 -3.24 10.89 -16.92
C TYR A 89 -2.81 10.38 -18.29
N ARG A 90 -3.75 9.92 -19.10
CA ARG A 90 -3.50 9.38 -20.45
C ARG A 90 -4.12 10.28 -21.52
N GLY A 91 -3.42 10.42 -22.65
CA GLY A 91 -3.92 11.15 -23.82
C GLY A 91 -3.69 12.68 -23.78
N ILE A 92 -2.60 13.14 -23.17
CA ILE A 92 -2.22 14.56 -23.19
C ILE A 92 -1.58 14.91 -24.54
N LYS A 93 -2.01 15.99 -25.18
CA LYS A 93 -1.48 16.44 -26.47
C LYS A 93 -0.03 16.88 -26.31
N LYS A 94 0.92 16.18 -26.96
CA LYS A 94 2.36 16.43 -26.83
C LYS A 94 2.72 17.88 -27.20
N SER A 95 2.15 18.39 -28.28
CA SER A 95 2.39 19.76 -28.76
C SER A 95 1.90 20.86 -27.80
N SER A 96 1.10 20.51 -26.77
CA SER A 96 0.74 21.46 -25.72
C SER A 96 1.87 21.68 -24.70
N LEU A 97 2.79 20.73 -24.57
CA LEU A 97 3.87 20.77 -23.57
C LEU A 97 5.26 20.88 -24.18
N VAL A 98 5.44 20.43 -25.42
CA VAL A 98 6.75 20.38 -26.09
C VAL A 98 6.58 20.76 -27.55
N ASP A 99 7.39 21.72 -28.03
CA ASP A 99 7.40 22.14 -29.43
C ASP A 99 8.18 21.16 -30.34
N SER A 100 8.23 21.44 -31.64
CA SER A 100 8.96 20.60 -32.61
C SER A 100 10.48 20.57 -32.39
N LEU A 101 11.03 21.53 -31.64
CA LEU A 101 12.45 21.66 -31.31
C LEU A 101 12.80 21.11 -29.91
N GLN A 102 11.86 20.39 -29.28
CA GLN A 102 11.96 19.87 -27.92
C GLN A 102 12.08 20.97 -26.83
N ASN A 103 11.64 22.20 -27.13
CA ASN A 103 11.52 23.25 -26.11
C ASN A 103 10.16 23.20 -25.43
N ILE A 104 10.11 23.71 -24.20
CA ILE A 104 8.87 24.01 -23.50
C ILE A 104 8.34 25.36 -24.00
N PRO A 105 7.11 25.41 -24.57
CA PRO A 105 6.52 26.66 -25.04
C PRO A 105 6.10 27.55 -23.87
N GLU A 106 5.95 28.85 -24.12
CA GLU A 106 5.36 29.78 -23.14
C GLU A 106 3.83 29.61 -23.08
N SER A 107 3.25 29.81 -21.90
CA SER A 107 1.79 29.75 -21.75
C SER A 107 1.11 30.92 -22.47
N ASP A 108 0.12 30.63 -23.32
CA ASP A 108 -0.75 31.63 -23.94
C ASP A 108 -2.06 31.86 -23.15
N GLY A 109 -2.99 32.64 -23.72
CA GLY A 109 -4.29 32.96 -23.10
C GLY A 109 -5.27 31.78 -23.00
N THR A 110 -4.95 30.61 -23.57
CA THR A 110 -5.78 29.39 -23.50
C THR A 110 -5.47 28.53 -22.27
N TRP A 111 -4.39 28.85 -21.54
CA TRP A 111 -4.01 28.18 -20.29
C TRP A 111 -4.64 28.85 -19.07
N ALA A 112 -4.89 28.06 -18.03
CA ALA A 112 -5.27 28.56 -16.72
C ALA A 112 -4.18 29.46 -16.13
N SER A 113 -4.57 30.34 -15.21
CA SER A 113 -3.64 31.26 -14.54
C SER A 113 -2.50 30.53 -13.84
N SER A 114 -2.80 29.39 -13.20
CA SER A 114 -1.85 28.42 -12.67
C SER A 114 -1.71 27.24 -13.65
N ASN A 115 -0.52 27.12 -14.25
CA ASN A 115 -0.21 26.05 -15.21
C ASN A 115 1.27 25.66 -15.16
N ILE A 116 1.57 24.46 -15.65
CA ILE A 116 2.90 23.87 -15.60
C ILE A 116 3.94 24.62 -16.44
N LEU A 117 3.55 25.22 -17.57
CA LEU A 117 4.47 25.98 -18.43
C LEU A 117 5.03 27.20 -17.68
N LYS A 118 4.19 27.88 -16.89
CA LYS A 118 4.65 28.97 -16.00
C LYS A 118 5.58 28.47 -14.90
N VAL A 119 5.26 27.34 -14.28
CA VAL A 119 6.14 26.74 -13.24
C VAL A 119 7.52 26.44 -13.83
N ILE A 120 7.56 25.83 -15.02
CA ILE A 120 8.81 25.54 -15.72
C ILE A 120 9.57 26.83 -16.05
N LYS A 121 8.87 27.83 -16.61
CA LYS A 121 9.47 29.11 -16.94
C LYS A 121 10.06 29.80 -15.71
N GLU A 122 9.33 29.83 -14.59
CA GLU A 122 9.81 30.42 -13.33
C GLU A 122 11.06 29.72 -12.80
N VAL A 123 11.15 28.39 -12.90
CA VAL A 123 12.34 27.62 -12.51
C VAL A 123 13.51 27.93 -13.47
N GLN A 124 13.26 27.93 -14.77
CA GLN A 124 14.29 28.22 -15.78
C GLN A 124 14.82 29.66 -15.67
N ASP A 125 13.95 30.65 -15.48
CA ASP A 125 14.33 32.06 -15.34
C ASP A 125 15.20 32.29 -14.09
N LYS A 126 14.93 31.56 -13.00
CA LYS A 126 15.79 31.55 -11.80
C LYS A 126 17.17 30.96 -12.09
N LEU A 127 17.24 29.83 -12.80
CA LEU A 127 18.51 29.21 -13.20
C LEU A 127 19.31 30.12 -14.14
N ASN A 128 18.63 30.71 -15.11
CA ASN A 128 19.21 31.67 -16.06
C ASN A 128 19.78 32.90 -15.33
N SER A 129 19.03 33.47 -14.38
CA SER A 129 19.49 34.60 -13.57
C SER A 129 20.71 34.24 -12.70
N LYS A 130 20.73 33.03 -12.12
CA LYS A 130 21.85 32.55 -11.29
C LYS A 130 23.12 32.31 -12.12
N ASN A 131 22.97 31.81 -13.35
CA ASN A 131 24.08 31.37 -14.20
C ASN A 131 24.47 32.40 -15.28
N GLY A 132 23.75 33.51 -15.41
CA GLY A 132 24.00 34.52 -16.44
C GLY A 132 23.69 34.03 -17.86
N THR A 133 22.69 33.16 -18.02
CA THR A 133 22.30 32.56 -19.30
C THR A 133 20.89 33.02 -19.74
N ASN A 134 20.49 32.68 -20.97
CA ASN A 134 19.14 32.89 -21.49
C ASN A 134 18.61 31.61 -22.17
N LEU A 135 18.75 30.48 -21.49
CA LEU A 135 18.36 29.18 -22.04
C LEU A 135 16.85 28.99 -21.93
N ILE A 136 16.26 28.38 -22.96
CA ILE A 136 14.87 27.94 -22.94
C ILE A 136 14.83 26.54 -22.34
N ALA A 137 13.86 26.29 -21.46
CA ALA A 137 13.66 24.97 -20.87
C ALA A 137 13.39 23.91 -21.96
N LYS A 138 13.98 22.73 -21.79
CA LYS A 138 13.83 21.58 -22.69
C LYS A 138 12.87 20.55 -22.12
N SER A 139 12.42 19.63 -22.96
CA SER A 139 11.57 18.48 -22.61
C SER A 139 12.06 17.67 -21.39
N ASP A 140 13.36 17.70 -21.12
CA ASP A 140 14.00 16.95 -20.04
C ASP A 140 13.52 17.39 -18.65
N CYS A 141 13.04 18.63 -18.50
CA CYS A 141 12.43 19.08 -17.23
C CYS A 141 11.12 18.35 -16.89
N LEU A 142 10.52 17.66 -17.86
CA LEU A 142 9.37 16.77 -17.67
C LEU A 142 9.78 15.30 -17.54
N GLY A 143 11.07 14.98 -17.64
CA GLY A 143 11.63 13.62 -17.56
C GLY A 143 11.54 12.82 -18.87
N LEU A 144 11.31 13.48 -20.01
CA LEU A 144 11.20 12.81 -21.32
C LEU A 144 12.52 12.19 -21.80
N ASN A 145 13.66 12.62 -21.26
CA ASN A 145 14.98 12.00 -21.46
C ASN A 145 15.05 10.55 -20.97
N PHE A 146 14.15 10.12 -20.08
CA PHE A 146 14.08 8.73 -19.60
C PHE A 146 13.17 7.84 -20.44
N SER A 147 12.64 8.33 -21.57
CA SER A 147 11.70 7.57 -22.41
C SER A 147 12.32 6.32 -23.04
N ASP A 148 13.65 6.30 -23.21
CA ASP A 148 14.39 5.17 -23.77
C ASP A 148 14.81 4.13 -22.72
N LEU A 149 14.51 4.35 -21.43
CA LEU A 149 14.75 3.36 -20.40
C LEU A 149 13.88 2.10 -20.62
N PRO A 150 14.35 0.92 -20.18
CA PRO A 150 13.61 -0.33 -20.31
C PRO A 150 12.22 -0.24 -19.68
N ASP A 151 11.23 -0.87 -20.32
CA ASP A 151 9.83 -0.89 -19.88
C ASP A 151 9.62 -1.55 -18.50
N THR A 152 10.59 -2.35 -18.03
CA THR A 152 10.64 -2.95 -16.70
C THR A 152 11.09 -1.97 -15.61
N THR A 153 11.56 -0.77 -15.97
CA THR A 153 12.01 0.25 -15.02
C THR A 153 10.84 0.76 -14.19
N PHE A 154 10.98 0.75 -12.86
CA PHE A 154 9.99 1.34 -11.96
C PHE A 154 9.91 2.85 -12.15
N ILE A 155 8.69 3.38 -12.24
CA ILE A 155 8.44 4.83 -12.39
C ILE A 155 9.08 5.61 -11.23
N GLU A 156 8.98 5.08 -10.01
CA GLU A 156 9.49 5.75 -8.82
C GLU A 156 11.01 5.88 -8.82
N LYS A 157 11.74 4.98 -9.48
CA LYS A 157 13.19 5.11 -9.65
C LYS A 157 13.57 6.45 -10.30
N ILE A 158 12.73 6.97 -11.19
CA ILE A 158 12.96 8.24 -11.90
C ILE A 158 12.62 9.45 -11.02
N PHE A 159 11.56 9.35 -10.20
CA PHE A 159 11.18 10.42 -9.27
C PHE A 159 12.21 10.67 -8.17
N PHE A 160 12.97 9.63 -7.84
CA PHE A 160 14.02 9.65 -6.83
C PHE A 160 15.39 9.41 -7.46
N ASP A 161 15.55 9.73 -8.75
CA ASP A 161 16.86 9.73 -9.38
C ASP A 161 17.66 10.91 -8.81
N ASP A 162 18.78 10.61 -8.15
CA ASP A 162 19.65 11.61 -7.54
C ASP A 162 20.76 12.09 -8.49
N THR A 163 20.69 11.73 -9.77
CA THR A 163 21.60 12.30 -10.76
C THR A 163 21.26 13.77 -11.00
N ASP A 164 22.27 14.62 -11.26
CA ASP A 164 22.08 16.03 -11.60
C ASP A 164 21.22 16.26 -12.86
N SER A 165 20.84 15.20 -13.58
CA SER A 165 20.17 15.24 -14.87
C SER A 165 18.66 15.51 -14.79
N PHE A 166 18.02 15.28 -13.64
CA PHE A 166 16.58 15.49 -13.49
C PHE A 166 16.16 15.86 -12.08
N HIS A 167 15.38 16.93 -11.96
CA HIS A 167 14.75 17.33 -10.71
C HIS A 167 13.23 17.41 -10.95
N PRO A 168 12.43 16.43 -10.49
CA PRO A 168 11.01 16.40 -10.79
C PRO A 168 10.30 17.67 -10.30
N LEU A 169 9.46 18.25 -11.17
CA LEU A 169 8.74 19.48 -10.87
C LEU A 169 7.63 19.25 -9.86
N ILE A 170 7.51 20.15 -8.88
CA ILE A 170 6.36 20.18 -7.98
C ILE A 170 5.26 21.05 -8.58
N VAL A 171 4.07 20.49 -8.72
CA VAL A 171 2.85 21.23 -9.09
C VAL A 171 1.86 21.24 -7.94
N GLU A 172 1.18 22.37 -7.72
CA GLU A 172 0.12 22.51 -6.74
C GLU A 172 -1.19 21.88 -7.23
N ALA A 173 -2.06 21.48 -6.30
CA ALA A 173 -3.40 21.00 -6.63
C ALA A 173 -4.19 22.04 -7.45
N GLY A 174 -4.73 21.64 -8.60
CA GLY A 174 -5.42 22.51 -9.55
C GLY A 174 -4.53 23.23 -10.55
N CYS A 175 -3.21 23.01 -10.53
CA CYS A 175 -2.32 23.45 -11.60
C CYS A 175 -2.70 22.72 -12.91
N GLN A 176 -2.84 23.46 -14.01
CA GLN A 176 -3.03 22.84 -15.32
C GLN A 176 -1.73 22.20 -15.80
N ILE A 177 -1.70 20.87 -15.87
CA ILE A 177 -0.52 20.07 -16.21
C ILE A 177 -0.44 19.69 -17.68
N GLY A 178 -1.48 20.02 -18.46
CA GLY A 178 -1.54 19.70 -19.87
C GLY A 178 -2.91 20.01 -20.47
N LYS A 179 -3.08 19.59 -21.72
CA LYS A 179 -4.36 19.56 -22.42
C LYS A 179 -4.56 18.15 -22.96
N PHE A 180 -5.70 17.54 -22.66
CA PHE A 180 -6.10 16.31 -23.33
C PHE A 180 -6.26 16.60 -24.82
N ALA A 181 -5.86 15.64 -25.67
CA ALA A 181 -6.07 15.79 -27.11
C ALA A 181 -7.56 15.89 -27.45
N GLY A 182 -8.39 15.06 -26.83
CA GLY A 182 -9.85 15.11 -26.95
C GLY A 182 -10.37 14.91 -28.38
N GLY A 183 -11.64 15.27 -28.61
CA GLY A 183 -12.32 15.10 -29.88
C GLY A 183 -12.50 13.62 -30.23
N SER A 184 -11.68 13.10 -31.14
CA SER A 184 -11.69 11.68 -31.53
C SER A 184 -10.81 10.79 -30.63
N THR A 185 -10.01 11.39 -29.74
CA THR A 185 -9.10 10.66 -28.84
C THR A 185 -9.66 10.62 -27.43
N LEU A 186 -9.72 9.42 -26.83
CA LEU A 186 -10.13 9.26 -25.43
C LEU A 186 -9.05 9.80 -24.47
N ALA A 187 -9.52 10.43 -23.40
CA ALA A 187 -8.70 10.73 -22.23
C ALA A 187 -8.82 9.58 -21.21
N GLY A 188 -7.77 9.37 -20.41
CA GLY A 188 -7.76 8.36 -19.36
C GLY A 188 -7.25 8.90 -18.03
N ILE A 189 -7.80 8.40 -16.93
CA ILE A 189 -7.33 8.68 -15.56
C ILE A 189 -7.28 7.39 -14.74
N GLU A 190 -6.21 7.22 -13.99
CA GLU A 190 -5.94 6.04 -13.16
C GLU A 190 -5.45 6.48 -11.79
N VAL A 191 -5.98 5.84 -10.74
CA VAL A 191 -5.57 6.06 -9.34
C VAL A 191 -4.89 4.81 -8.85
N VAL A 192 -3.59 4.88 -8.60
CA VAL A 192 -2.77 3.75 -8.17
C VAL A 192 -2.52 3.82 -6.67
N LEU A 193 -2.77 2.72 -5.97
CA LEU A 193 -2.53 2.56 -4.54
C LEU A 193 -1.16 1.91 -4.24
N ASP A 194 -0.68 2.16 -3.03
CA ASP A 194 0.50 1.48 -2.48
C ASP A 194 0.14 0.08 -1.98
N MET A 195 0.67 -0.94 -2.66
CA MET A 195 0.48 -2.35 -2.34
C MET A 195 1.84 -3.07 -2.41
N ILE A 196 2.10 -3.96 -1.45
CA ILE A 196 3.35 -4.74 -1.42
C ILE A 196 3.43 -5.65 -2.65
N GLY A 197 4.56 -5.58 -3.36
CA GLY A 197 4.79 -6.38 -4.56
C GLY A 197 4.16 -5.81 -5.83
N TYR A 198 3.62 -4.59 -5.75
CA TYR A 198 3.09 -3.87 -6.90
C TYR A 198 3.77 -2.50 -7.08
N GLU A 199 4.69 -2.43 -8.04
CA GLU A 199 5.44 -1.23 -8.38
C GLU A 199 5.20 -0.86 -9.85
N PRO A 200 4.49 0.24 -10.12
CA PRO A 200 4.28 0.75 -11.47
C PRO A 200 5.58 0.91 -12.28
N THR A 201 5.58 0.40 -13.51
CA THR A 201 6.74 0.47 -14.42
C THR A 201 6.50 1.41 -15.59
N LEU A 202 7.56 1.72 -16.35
CA LEU A 202 7.46 2.49 -17.58
C LEU A 202 6.54 1.84 -18.63
N LYS A 203 6.47 0.50 -18.67
CA LYS A 203 5.49 -0.21 -19.51
C LYS A 203 4.07 0.30 -19.27
N LEU A 204 3.68 0.39 -18.00
CA LEU A 204 2.37 0.87 -17.58
C LEU A 204 2.18 2.34 -17.97
N LEU A 205 3.19 3.18 -17.72
CA LEU A 205 3.08 4.62 -17.98
C LEU A 205 3.02 4.95 -19.48
N LYS A 206 3.71 4.19 -20.35
CA LYS A 206 3.70 4.40 -21.82
C LYS A 206 2.44 3.84 -22.50
N ALA A 207 1.72 2.91 -21.86
CA ALA A 207 0.55 2.25 -22.44
C ALA A 207 -0.59 3.25 -22.76
N SER A 208 -1.39 2.97 -23.80
CA SER A 208 -2.54 3.83 -24.14
C SER A 208 -3.74 3.61 -23.22
N ASN A 209 -3.88 2.39 -22.71
CA ASN A 209 -4.89 1.95 -21.76
C ASN A 209 -4.26 0.95 -20.77
N HIS A 210 -4.94 0.69 -19.66
CA HIS A 210 -4.56 -0.35 -18.73
C HIS A 210 -5.68 -1.37 -18.51
N THR A 211 -5.47 -2.58 -19.04
CA THR A 211 -6.39 -3.71 -18.90
C THR A 211 -5.66 -4.90 -18.28
N LEU A 212 -6.22 -5.44 -17.20
CA LEU A 212 -5.82 -6.72 -16.60
C LEU A 212 -6.56 -7.85 -17.31
N GLU A 213 -5.81 -8.84 -17.80
CA GLU A 213 -6.34 -10.04 -18.45
C GLU A 213 -5.96 -11.28 -17.65
N ILE A 214 -6.95 -12.09 -17.29
CA ILE A 214 -6.78 -13.30 -16.49
C ILE A 214 -7.47 -14.46 -17.19
N ASP A 215 -6.80 -15.59 -17.33
CA ASP A 215 -7.43 -16.80 -17.86
C ASP A 215 -8.61 -17.23 -16.99
N LYS A 216 -9.76 -17.49 -17.64
CA LYS A 216 -10.96 -17.98 -16.95
C LYS A 216 -10.62 -19.27 -16.21
N LEU A 217 -10.94 -19.31 -14.92
CA LEU A 217 -10.72 -20.50 -14.11
C LEU A 217 -11.65 -21.63 -14.57
N THR A 218 -11.08 -22.66 -15.18
CA THR A 218 -11.79 -23.90 -15.50
C THR A 218 -11.38 -24.97 -14.50
N ILE A 219 -12.32 -25.43 -13.68
CA ILE A 219 -12.07 -26.48 -12.69
C ILE A 219 -12.57 -27.80 -13.26
N ASN A 220 -11.64 -28.72 -13.55
CA ASN A 220 -11.99 -30.09 -13.94
C ASN A 220 -12.52 -30.84 -12.71
N GLU A 221 -13.70 -31.46 -12.84
CA GLU A 221 -14.37 -32.18 -11.75
C GLU A 221 -13.53 -33.35 -11.21
N ASN A 222 -12.68 -33.94 -12.05
CA ASN A 222 -11.79 -35.06 -11.70
C ASN A 222 -10.59 -34.67 -10.82
N LEU A 223 -10.36 -33.37 -10.59
CA LEU A 223 -9.30 -32.91 -9.70
C LEU A 223 -9.63 -33.21 -8.23
N THR A 224 -8.61 -33.51 -7.43
CA THR A 224 -8.73 -33.59 -5.97
C THR A 224 -9.12 -32.25 -5.37
N ASP A 225 -9.72 -32.23 -4.17
CA ASP A 225 -10.09 -30.98 -3.50
C ASP A 225 -8.89 -30.07 -3.25
N VAL A 226 -7.72 -30.66 -2.97
CA VAL A 226 -6.43 -29.96 -2.85
C VAL A 226 -6.05 -29.25 -4.15
N GLU A 227 -6.18 -29.90 -5.30
CA GLU A 227 -5.87 -29.28 -6.59
C GLU A 227 -6.87 -28.18 -6.94
N LYS A 228 -8.16 -28.42 -6.67
CA LYS A 228 -9.24 -27.46 -6.92
C LYS A 228 -9.01 -26.17 -6.13
N ILE A 229 -8.71 -26.25 -4.84
CA ILE A 229 -8.49 -25.06 -4.01
C ILE A 229 -7.18 -24.34 -4.37
N LYS A 230 -6.11 -25.06 -4.73
CA LYS A 230 -4.86 -24.43 -5.21
C LYS A 230 -5.09 -23.63 -6.49
N LEU A 231 -5.85 -24.16 -7.45
CA LEU A 231 -6.20 -23.44 -8.67
C LEU A 231 -7.07 -22.21 -8.38
N LYS A 232 -8.06 -22.34 -7.49
CA LYS A 232 -8.89 -21.20 -7.05
C LYS A 232 -8.05 -20.12 -6.35
N PHE A 233 -7.14 -20.52 -5.46
CA PHE A 233 -6.24 -19.61 -4.74
C PHE A 233 -5.35 -18.83 -5.70
N ASN A 234 -4.72 -19.50 -6.66
CA ASN A 234 -3.89 -18.84 -7.68
C ASN A 234 -4.70 -17.91 -8.58
N ASN A 235 -5.92 -18.30 -8.98
CA ASN A 235 -6.79 -17.41 -9.76
C ASN A 235 -7.19 -16.17 -8.95
N ARG A 236 -7.55 -16.32 -7.65
CA ARG A 236 -7.83 -15.18 -6.76
C ARG A 236 -6.64 -14.25 -6.70
N PHE A 237 -5.43 -14.76 -6.49
CA PHE A 237 -4.22 -13.94 -6.44
C PHE A 237 -3.94 -13.13 -7.69
N LYS A 238 -4.13 -13.72 -8.89
CA LYS A 238 -4.05 -12.96 -10.14
C LYS A 238 -5.07 -11.82 -10.16
N LYS A 239 -6.29 -12.05 -9.64
CA LYS A 239 -7.33 -11.02 -9.54
C LYS A 239 -7.00 -9.92 -8.54
N GLU A 240 -6.19 -10.19 -7.51
CA GLU A 240 -5.81 -9.20 -6.49
C GLU A 240 -5.05 -8.00 -7.08
N GLU A 241 -4.51 -8.04 -8.31
CA GLU A 241 -3.84 -6.87 -8.89
C GLU A 241 -4.76 -5.63 -8.97
N ILE A 242 -6.07 -5.82 -9.15
CA ILE A 242 -7.08 -4.73 -9.12
C ILE A 242 -7.05 -3.92 -7.84
N LEU A 243 -6.60 -4.52 -6.74
CA LEU A 243 -6.56 -3.91 -5.43
C LEU A 243 -5.49 -2.82 -5.30
N SER A 244 -4.60 -2.73 -6.28
CA SER A 244 -3.66 -1.63 -6.48
C SER A 244 -4.33 -0.43 -7.17
N TYR A 245 -5.63 -0.47 -7.45
CA TYR A 245 -6.33 0.53 -8.24
C TYR A 245 -7.66 0.97 -7.63
N VAL A 246 -8.05 2.21 -7.91
CA VAL A 246 -9.34 2.77 -7.48
C VAL A 246 -10.04 3.45 -8.65
N ASP A 247 -11.33 3.17 -8.81
CA ASP A 247 -12.22 3.91 -9.68
C ASP A 247 -12.21 5.41 -9.32
N ILE A 248 -11.92 6.29 -10.29
CA ILE A 248 -11.85 7.74 -10.05
C ILE A 248 -13.16 8.31 -9.49
N THR A 249 -14.32 7.76 -9.88
CA THR A 249 -15.63 8.19 -9.37
C THR A 249 -15.76 7.85 -7.89
N ALA A 250 -15.29 6.67 -7.50
CA ALA A 250 -15.35 6.16 -6.14
C ALA A 250 -14.32 6.89 -5.24
N PHE A 251 -13.14 7.24 -5.78
CA PHE A 251 -12.17 8.10 -5.12
C PHE A 251 -12.78 9.46 -4.75
N TYR A 252 -13.44 10.15 -5.70
CA TYR A 252 -14.10 11.42 -5.41
C TYR A 252 -15.30 11.28 -4.46
N GLY A 253 -16.05 10.19 -4.59
CA GLY A 253 -17.11 9.84 -3.67
C GLY A 253 -16.63 9.68 -2.23
N ALA A 254 -15.54 8.95 -2.06
CA ALA A 254 -14.84 8.79 -0.79
C ALA A 254 -14.32 10.11 -0.22
N THR A 255 -13.76 11.00 -1.08
CA THR A 255 -13.39 12.37 -0.70
C THR A 255 -14.59 13.13 -0.13
N LYS A 256 -15.74 13.10 -0.83
CA LYS A 256 -16.98 13.75 -0.39
C LYS A 256 -17.52 13.14 0.90
N ASN A 257 -17.46 11.82 1.05
CA ASN A 257 -17.95 11.12 2.23
C ASN A 257 -17.22 11.53 3.51
N GLN A 258 -15.91 11.81 3.39
CA GLN A 258 -15.05 12.36 4.44
C GLN A 258 -15.29 13.85 4.72
N GLY A 259 -16.15 14.52 3.95
CA GLY A 259 -16.41 15.96 4.09
C GLY A 259 -15.32 16.86 3.49
N LEU A 260 -14.42 16.29 2.66
CA LEU A 260 -13.41 17.06 1.96
C LEU A 260 -14.01 17.75 0.73
N ARG A 261 -13.56 18.98 0.47
CA ARG A 261 -14.01 19.76 -0.70
C ARG A 261 -13.19 19.38 -1.93
N ILE A 262 -13.91 19.07 -3.02
CA ILE A 262 -13.35 18.96 -4.36
C ILE A 262 -13.53 20.32 -5.04
N LYS A 263 -12.43 20.95 -5.46
CA LYS A 263 -12.42 22.20 -6.24
C LYS A 263 -12.40 21.88 -7.74
N GLY A 264 -12.84 22.81 -8.58
CA GLY A 264 -12.85 22.63 -10.03
C GLY A 264 -13.96 21.72 -10.57
N ALA A 265 -14.69 21.03 -9.70
CA ALA A 265 -16.03 20.53 -10.01
C ALA A 265 -16.97 21.73 -10.13
N ASP A 266 -17.76 21.80 -11.21
CA ASP A 266 -18.80 22.82 -11.33
C ASP A 266 -19.72 22.72 -10.10
N SER A 267 -20.33 23.83 -9.68
CA SER A 267 -20.93 24.01 -8.35
C SER A 267 -22.20 23.18 -8.09
N GLY A 268 -22.09 21.85 -8.04
CA GLY A 268 -23.20 20.93 -7.80
C GLY A 268 -22.77 19.54 -7.34
N ASP A 269 -23.77 18.77 -6.87
CA ASP A 269 -23.62 17.38 -6.45
C ASP A 269 -23.53 16.39 -7.64
N ASN A 270 -23.60 16.88 -8.88
CA ASN A 270 -23.75 16.08 -10.10
C ASN A 270 -22.47 15.94 -10.95
N PHE A 271 -21.30 16.35 -10.45
CA PHE A 271 -20.05 16.36 -11.22
C PHE A 271 -19.58 14.99 -11.76
N LEU A 272 -20.14 13.89 -11.22
CA LEU A 272 -19.92 12.52 -11.70
C LEU A 272 -20.99 12.02 -12.69
N LYS A 273 -21.94 12.86 -13.12
CA LYS A 273 -23.12 12.42 -13.91
C LYS A 273 -22.81 11.68 -15.20
N LYS A 274 -21.66 12.00 -15.81
CA LYS A 274 -21.19 11.45 -17.09
C LYS A 274 -20.46 10.13 -16.94
N PHE A 275 -20.13 9.69 -15.73
CA PHE A 275 -19.43 8.43 -15.54
C PHE A 275 -20.41 7.27 -15.37
N TYR A 276 -20.03 6.11 -15.90
CA TYR A 276 -20.83 4.90 -15.83
C TYR A 276 -21.01 4.44 -14.38
N ASN A 277 -19.92 4.44 -13.62
CA ASN A 277 -19.88 3.98 -12.23
C ASN A 277 -20.37 5.01 -11.19
N LYS A 278 -21.07 6.08 -11.61
CA LYS A 278 -21.55 7.15 -10.70
C LYS A 278 -22.44 6.67 -9.54
N ASN A 279 -23.06 5.51 -9.69
CA ASN A 279 -23.92 4.87 -8.69
C ASN A 279 -23.39 3.50 -8.24
N THR A 280 -22.07 3.40 -8.06
CA THR A 280 -21.39 2.15 -7.67
C THR A 280 -20.62 2.34 -6.37
N VAL A 281 -20.94 1.55 -5.35
CA VAL A 281 -20.18 1.48 -4.10
C VAL A 281 -19.28 0.25 -4.14
N TYR A 282 -18.01 0.44 -3.81
CA TYR A 282 -17.00 -0.60 -3.69
C TYR A 282 -16.68 -0.80 -2.20
N ILE A 283 -16.75 -2.05 -1.72
CA ILE A 283 -16.40 -2.41 -0.35
C ILE A 283 -15.21 -3.37 -0.41
N ASP A 284 -14.05 -2.82 -0.09
CA ASP A 284 -12.77 -3.50 -0.11
C ASP A 284 -12.36 -3.81 1.33
N ILE A 285 -12.37 -5.09 1.69
CA ILE A 285 -11.99 -5.58 3.01
C ILE A 285 -10.69 -6.36 2.85
N ARG A 286 -9.62 -5.89 3.49
CA ARG A 286 -8.33 -6.58 3.53
C ARG A 286 -8.19 -7.45 4.76
N ASP A 287 -7.58 -8.61 4.61
CA ASP A 287 -7.16 -9.48 5.72
C ASP A 287 -5.77 -9.07 6.24
N ASP A 288 -5.24 -9.79 7.25
CA ASP A 288 -3.95 -9.52 7.88
C ASP A 288 -2.76 -9.44 6.91
N TRP A 289 -2.82 -10.14 5.77
CA TRP A 289 -1.76 -10.21 4.76
C TRP A 289 -1.90 -9.15 3.67
N GLY A 290 -2.97 -8.34 3.71
CA GLY A 290 -3.25 -7.32 2.70
C GLY A 290 -4.03 -7.85 1.50
N PHE A 291 -4.45 -9.11 1.52
CA PHE A 291 -5.30 -9.71 0.50
C PHE A 291 -6.78 -9.43 0.76
N SER A 292 -7.61 -9.62 -0.26
CA SER A 292 -9.05 -9.49 -0.15
C SER A 292 -9.68 -10.42 0.89
N TYR A 293 -10.85 -10.04 1.38
CA TYR A 293 -11.62 -10.80 2.35
C TYR A 293 -11.86 -12.23 1.89
N ASN A 294 -11.47 -13.18 2.74
CA ASN A 294 -11.60 -14.61 2.48
C ASN A 294 -10.71 -15.14 1.32
N HIS A 295 -9.62 -14.46 0.96
CA HIS A 295 -8.66 -14.93 -0.03
C HIS A 295 -8.21 -16.39 0.22
N PHE A 296 -8.06 -16.75 1.49
CA PHE A 296 -7.62 -18.05 1.97
C PHE A 296 -8.72 -19.11 2.16
N PHE A 297 -9.98 -18.84 1.77
CA PHE A 297 -11.11 -19.77 1.93
C PHE A 297 -11.39 -20.20 3.38
N LYS A 298 -11.15 -19.32 4.35
CA LYS A 298 -11.40 -19.54 5.78
C LYS A 298 -12.86 -19.37 6.19
N PHE A 299 -13.66 -18.74 5.32
CA PHE A 299 -15.06 -18.39 5.52
C PHE A 299 -15.86 -18.63 4.24
N LYS A 300 -17.16 -18.29 4.26
CA LYS A 300 -17.97 -18.16 3.05
C LYS A 300 -17.63 -16.86 2.33
N ASP A 301 -17.89 -16.84 1.02
CA ASP A 301 -17.70 -15.64 0.18
C ASP A 301 -18.85 -14.63 0.32
N GLU A 302 -19.95 -15.00 0.98
CA GLU A 302 -21.13 -14.16 1.16
C GLU A 302 -20.96 -13.19 2.35
N LEU A 303 -21.30 -11.92 2.13
CA LEU A 303 -21.48 -10.91 3.17
C LEU A 303 -22.95 -10.53 3.25
N SER A 304 -23.47 -10.30 4.46
CA SER A 304 -24.83 -9.79 4.62
C SER A 304 -24.84 -8.26 4.56
N VAL A 305 -25.54 -7.68 3.58
CA VAL A 305 -25.61 -6.23 3.36
C VAL A 305 -27.02 -5.72 3.63
N GLY A 306 -27.14 -4.69 4.47
CA GLY A 306 -28.41 -4.16 4.97
C GLY A 306 -28.74 -2.75 4.47
N PHE A 307 -29.89 -2.57 3.82
CA PHE A 307 -30.38 -1.26 3.35
C PHE A 307 -31.70 -0.87 3.99
N TYR A 308 -31.87 0.42 4.28
CA TYR A 308 -33.18 0.95 4.63
C TYR A 308 -34.07 1.02 3.39
N SER A 309 -35.24 0.39 3.45
CA SER A 309 -36.23 0.43 2.36
C SER A 309 -36.65 1.86 2.05
N ALA A 310 -36.87 2.15 0.77
CA ALA A 310 -37.52 3.39 0.34
C ALA A 310 -38.97 3.50 0.84
N ASP A 311 -39.60 2.38 1.19
CA ASP A 311 -40.89 2.34 1.87
C ASP A 311 -40.76 2.83 3.32
N SER A 312 -41.42 3.94 3.65
CA SER A 312 -41.39 4.56 4.97
C SER A 312 -42.04 3.72 6.08
N ALA A 313 -42.81 2.68 5.72
CA ALA A 313 -43.37 1.73 6.68
C ALA A 313 -42.29 0.79 7.27
N VAL A 314 -41.22 0.52 6.52
CA VAL A 314 -40.12 -0.35 6.96
C VAL A 314 -39.05 0.50 7.65
N LYS A 315 -38.96 0.37 8.98
CA LYS A 315 -38.05 1.19 9.80
C LYS A 315 -36.65 0.60 9.96
N ASP A 316 -36.54 -0.72 9.83
CA ASP A 316 -35.30 -1.47 10.03
C ASP A 316 -34.60 -1.78 8.71
N PRO A 317 -33.26 -1.96 8.70
CA PRO A 317 -32.54 -2.37 7.51
C PRO A 317 -32.94 -3.79 7.06
N VAL A 318 -33.18 -3.95 5.76
CA VAL A 318 -33.41 -5.25 5.12
C VAL A 318 -32.07 -5.80 4.64
N TYR A 319 -31.71 -6.97 5.12
CA TYR A 319 -30.44 -7.64 4.83
C TYR A 319 -30.58 -8.63 3.66
N THR A 320 -29.58 -8.64 2.80
CA THR A 320 -29.43 -9.57 1.68
C THR A 320 -28.00 -10.07 1.62
N ASP A 321 -27.83 -11.36 1.37
CA ASP A 321 -26.50 -11.94 1.20
C ASP A 321 -25.98 -11.64 -0.20
N MET A 322 -24.77 -11.11 -0.27
CA MET A 322 -24.09 -10.75 -1.51
C MET A 322 -22.73 -11.44 -1.57
N ASN A 323 -22.45 -12.14 -2.66
CA ASN A 323 -21.16 -12.78 -2.85
C ASN A 323 -20.09 -11.71 -3.16
N TYR A 324 -19.10 -11.64 -2.28
CA TYR A 324 -18.01 -10.67 -2.29
C TYR A 324 -17.17 -10.72 -3.58
N TYR A 325 -17.09 -11.88 -4.22
CA TYR A 325 -16.24 -12.15 -5.39
C TYR A 325 -17.00 -12.15 -6.73
N THR A 326 -18.29 -11.78 -6.76
CA THR A 326 -19.15 -11.91 -7.96
C THR A 326 -18.58 -11.18 -9.18
N ASP A 327 -18.18 -9.91 -9.01
CA ASP A 327 -17.65 -9.09 -10.10
C ASP A 327 -16.14 -8.83 -9.96
N TRP A 328 -15.57 -8.88 -8.74
CA TRP A 328 -14.16 -8.57 -8.40
C TRP A 328 -13.78 -9.05 -6.98
N PRO A 329 -12.50 -9.11 -6.53
CA PRO A 329 -12.14 -9.34 -5.12
C PRO A 329 -12.48 -8.15 -4.20
N ILE A 330 -13.48 -7.37 -4.61
CA ILE A 330 -14.07 -6.22 -3.95
C ILE A 330 -15.56 -6.37 -4.17
N LEU A 331 -16.34 -6.30 -3.10
CA LEU A 331 -17.79 -6.31 -3.23
C LEU A 331 -18.25 -5.03 -3.93
N LYS A 332 -18.97 -5.20 -5.04
CA LYS A 332 -19.53 -4.13 -5.87
C LYS A 332 -21.05 -4.04 -5.67
N ILE A 333 -21.55 -2.87 -5.31
CA ILE A 333 -22.98 -2.59 -5.14
C ILE A 333 -23.36 -1.49 -6.11
N THR A 334 -24.07 -1.86 -7.18
CA THR A 334 -24.39 -0.96 -8.29
C THR A 334 -25.88 -0.66 -8.36
N ASN A 335 -26.23 0.61 -8.57
CA ASN A 335 -27.60 1.10 -8.75
C ASN A 335 -28.58 0.79 -7.59
N GLN A 336 -28.07 0.50 -6.39
CA GLN A 336 -28.90 0.21 -5.23
C GLN A 336 -29.78 1.42 -4.87
N VAL A 337 -31.09 1.19 -4.88
CA VAL A 337 -32.10 2.14 -4.42
C VAL A 337 -32.33 1.92 -2.93
N TYR A 338 -32.37 2.99 -2.16
CA TYR A 338 -32.58 2.93 -0.71
C TYR A 338 -33.12 4.26 -0.18
N ASN A 339 -33.56 4.27 1.08
CA ASN A 339 -33.94 5.52 1.74
C ASN A 339 -32.71 6.39 2.02
N ASN A 340 -32.37 7.24 1.04
CA ASN A 340 -31.22 8.13 1.09
C ASN A 340 -31.29 9.22 2.18
N SER A 341 -32.43 9.39 2.87
CA SER A 341 -32.50 10.22 4.08
C SER A 341 -31.64 9.62 5.20
N LYS A 342 -31.49 8.28 5.19
CA LYS A 342 -30.51 7.55 5.98
C LYS A 342 -29.19 7.58 5.21
N LYS A 343 -28.22 8.37 5.67
CA LYS A 343 -26.89 8.49 5.03
C LYS A 343 -25.99 7.25 5.24
N TRP A 344 -26.58 6.10 5.56
CA TRP A 344 -25.86 4.91 6.02
C TRP A 344 -26.53 3.64 5.49
N PHE A 345 -25.73 2.62 5.26
CA PHE A 345 -26.14 1.24 5.05
C PHE A 345 -25.25 0.33 5.91
N HIS A 346 -25.54 -0.97 5.97
CA HIS A 346 -24.89 -1.88 6.90
C HIS A 346 -24.20 -3.03 6.19
N ILE A 347 -23.13 -3.54 6.80
CA ILE A 347 -22.53 -4.82 6.44
C ILE A 347 -22.34 -5.69 7.68
N LYS A 348 -22.48 -6.99 7.52
CA LYS A 348 -22.05 -8.01 8.48
C LYS A 348 -20.99 -8.88 7.82
N ILE A 349 -19.88 -9.06 8.52
CA ILE A 349 -18.71 -9.77 8.00
C ILE A 349 -18.62 -11.10 8.74
N PRO A 350 -18.56 -12.26 8.05
CA PRO A 350 -18.32 -13.52 8.72
C PRO A 350 -17.00 -13.50 9.51
N ILE A 351 -17.07 -14.00 10.74
CA ILE A 351 -15.94 -14.08 11.68
C ILE A 351 -15.78 -15.52 12.19
N TYR A 352 -14.62 -15.83 12.77
CA TYR A 352 -14.37 -17.17 13.30
C TYR A 352 -15.37 -17.55 14.39
N ILE A 353 -15.93 -18.74 14.25
CA ILE A 353 -16.80 -19.39 15.23
C ILE A 353 -15.89 -20.20 16.14
N GLY A 354 -15.77 -19.85 17.42
CA GLY A 354 -15.04 -20.68 18.37
C GLY A 354 -14.44 -19.94 19.55
N SER A 355 -13.98 -20.74 20.53
CA SER A 355 -13.23 -20.30 21.70
C SER A 355 -11.73 -20.56 21.49
N PRO A 356 -10.84 -19.63 21.86
CA PRO A 356 -11.17 -18.29 22.36
C PRO A 356 -11.69 -17.38 21.24
N ILE A 357 -12.59 -16.45 21.58
CA ILE A 357 -12.98 -15.35 20.70
C ILE A 357 -11.72 -14.50 20.52
N ASN A 358 -11.06 -14.64 19.37
CA ASN A 358 -9.96 -13.77 19.01
C ASN A 358 -10.54 -12.36 18.76
N ALA A 359 -9.98 -11.34 19.40
CA ALA A 359 -10.39 -9.96 19.17
C ALA A 359 -10.23 -9.64 17.68
N ASN A 360 -11.36 -9.50 16.97
CA ASN A 360 -11.37 -9.11 15.56
C ASN A 360 -11.50 -7.59 15.53
N PHE A 361 -10.50 -6.95 14.91
CA PHE A 361 -10.48 -5.51 14.71
C PHE A 361 -10.91 -5.20 13.29
N LEU A 362 -11.70 -4.13 13.14
CA LEU A 362 -12.02 -3.54 11.86
C LEU A 362 -11.52 -2.10 11.84
N SER A 363 -10.60 -1.82 10.93
CA SER A 363 -10.07 -0.47 10.70
C SER A 363 -10.63 0.07 9.39
N SER A 364 -11.12 1.30 9.40
CA SER A 364 -11.56 2.04 8.22
C SER A 364 -10.54 3.10 7.84
N TYR A 365 -10.12 3.08 6.58
CA TYR A 365 -9.17 4.05 6.02
C TYR A 365 -9.89 5.22 5.35
N VAL A 366 -11.15 5.02 4.95
CA VAL A 366 -11.94 5.99 4.19
C VAL A 366 -13.12 6.46 5.02
N GLY A 367 -12.82 7.32 5.99
CA GLY A 367 -13.82 7.85 6.93
C GLY A 367 -14.01 6.97 8.15
N LYS A 368 -14.88 7.42 9.05
CA LYS A 368 -15.19 6.74 10.31
C LYS A 368 -16.39 5.82 10.14
N ILE A 369 -16.33 4.66 10.76
CA ILE A 369 -17.45 3.70 10.85
C ILE A 369 -18.07 3.77 12.24
N SER A 370 -19.16 3.04 12.46
CA SER A 370 -19.80 2.78 13.76
C SER A 370 -20.54 1.46 13.68
N THR A 371 -21.10 0.97 14.78
CA THR A 371 -21.89 -0.27 14.78
C THR A 371 -23.32 0.00 15.22
N GLU A 372 -24.16 -1.04 15.21
CA GLU A 372 -25.50 -0.94 15.79
C GLU A 372 -25.45 -0.72 17.32
N ILE A 373 -24.44 -1.27 18.00
CA ILE A 373 -24.25 -1.17 19.45
C ILE A 373 -23.46 0.11 19.82
N ASP A 374 -22.26 0.30 19.28
CA ASP A 374 -21.46 1.51 19.49
C ASP A 374 -21.66 2.49 18.33
N THR A 375 -22.51 3.48 18.58
CA THR A 375 -22.82 4.54 17.59
C THR A 375 -21.75 5.63 17.49
N THR A 376 -20.73 5.59 18.35
CA THR A 376 -19.60 6.52 18.29
C THR A 376 -18.86 6.31 16.98
N GLN A 377 -18.55 7.37 16.25
CA GLN A 377 -17.78 7.25 15.01
C GLN A 377 -16.29 7.18 15.28
N LYS A 378 -15.65 6.06 14.92
CA LYS A 378 -14.21 5.80 15.13
C LYS A 378 -13.57 5.28 13.84
N LYS A 379 -12.23 5.26 13.78
CA LYS A 379 -11.50 4.59 12.70
C LYS A 379 -11.34 3.10 12.95
N HIS A 380 -11.21 2.71 14.22
CA HIS A 380 -10.95 1.35 14.65
C HIS A 380 -12.08 0.89 15.57
N PHE A 381 -12.61 -0.30 15.31
CA PHE A 381 -13.62 -0.95 16.14
C PHE A 381 -13.21 -2.37 16.45
N ILE A 382 -13.50 -2.79 17.66
CA ILE A 382 -13.55 -4.19 18.01
C ILE A 382 -14.93 -4.67 17.60
N ILE A 383 -14.99 -5.57 16.63
CA ILE A 383 -16.27 -6.10 16.10
C ILE A 383 -16.64 -7.46 16.71
N ALA A 384 -15.75 -7.99 17.56
CA ALA A 384 -15.99 -9.08 18.50
C ALA A 384 -14.94 -9.00 19.61
N ASP A 385 -15.36 -8.71 20.84
CA ASP A 385 -14.53 -8.79 22.05
C ASP A 385 -15.06 -9.93 22.92
N GLY A 386 -14.17 -10.74 23.46
CA GLY A 386 -14.54 -11.81 24.38
C GLY A 386 -14.11 -11.43 25.79
N ASP A 387 -15.07 -11.05 26.66
CA ASP A 387 -14.85 -10.88 28.11
C ASP A 387 -14.63 -12.23 28.84
N GLY A 388 -13.87 -13.16 28.24
CA GLY A 388 -13.57 -14.46 28.84
C GLY A 388 -14.77 -15.41 29.02
N SER A 389 -15.96 -15.07 28.50
CA SER A 389 -17.06 -16.03 28.42
C SER A 389 -16.85 -16.95 27.22
N ASN A 390 -16.56 -18.22 27.46
CA ASN A 390 -16.26 -19.25 26.45
C ASN A 390 -17.42 -19.60 25.49
N LYS A 391 -18.42 -18.73 25.31
CA LYS A 391 -19.67 -19.06 24.57
C LYS A 391 -20.29 -17.89 23.80
N ILE A 392 -19.51 -17.12 23.04
CA ILE A 392 -20.12 -16.29 21.97
C ILE A 392 -19.76 -16.91 20.62
N LEU A 393 -20.73 -17.61 20.03
CA LEU A 393 -20.65 -18.20 18.69
C LEU A 393 -21.25 -17.21 17.68
N LEU A 394 -20.59 -16.07 17.46
CA LEU A 394 -20.96 -15.20 16.35
C LEU A 394 -20.49 -15.87 15.05
N LYS A 395 -21.44 -16.19 14.16
CA LYS A 395 -21.12 -16.58 12.78
C LYS A 395 -20.72 -15.37 11.94
N GLU A 396 -21.15 -14.19 12.35
CA GLU A 396 -20.96 -12.91 11.67
C GLU A 396 -20.74 -11.79 12.69
N SER A 397 -20.04 -10.74 12.28
CA SER A 397 -19.84 -9.54 13.08
C SER A 397 -21.18 -8.89 13.44
N GLU A 398 -21.14 -8.02 14.47
CA GLU A 398 -22.19 -7.01 14.58
C GLU A 398 -22.28 -6.17 13.29
N ALA A 399 -23.46 -5.60 13.03
CA ALA A 399 -23.69 -4.81 11.84
C ALA A 399 -22.88 -3.49 11.89
N VAL A 400 -22.02 -3.31 10.90
CA VAL A 400 -21.16 -2.13 10.75
C VAL A 400 -21.87 -1.11 9.86
N LYS A 401 -22.08 0.09 10.38
CA LYS A 401 -22.67 1.23 9.69
C LYS A 401 -21.64 1.91 8.80
N LEU A 402 -21.91 1.91 7.50
CA LEU A 402 -21.10 2.52 6.46
C LEU A 402 -21.78 3.77 5.93
N LYS A 403 -21.08 4.90 5.98
CA LYS A 403 -21.60 6.17 5.47
C LYS A 403 -21.55 6.18 3.96
N ASN A 404 -22.61 6.68 3.33
CA ASN A 404 -22.53 7.11 1.94
C ASN A 404 -22.95 8.56 1.76
N TRP A 405 -22.44 9.20 0.71
CA TRP A 405 -22.90 10.50 0.27
C TRP A 405 -24.09 10.34 -0.69
N LYS A 406 -24.86 11.42 -0.82
CA LYS A 406 -26.12 11.42 -1.56
C LYS A 406 -25.86 11.77 -3.02
N TYR A 407 -26.42 10.97 -3.92
CA TYR A 407 -26.73 11.39 -5.28
C TYR A 407 -28.22 11.77 -5.37
N ASN A 408 -28.59 12.72 -6.24
CA ASN A 408 -29.95 13.29 -6.27
C ASN A 408 -31.02 12.36 -6.86
N ASP A 409 -30.72 11.08 -7.09
CA ASP A 409 -31.55 10.10 -7.79
C ASP A 409 -32.05 8.95 -6.88
N ASN A 410 -31.97 9.10 -5.56
CA ASN A 410 -32.33 8.07 -4.56
C ASN A 410 -31.51 6.77 -4.68
N LYS A 411 -30.34 6.82 -5.33
CA LYS A 411 -29.37 5.73 -5.35
C LYS A 411 -28.17 6.05 -4.47
N LEU A 412 -27.40 5.01 -4.17
CA LEU A 412 -26.07 5.17 -3.58
C LEU A 412 -25.17 5.94 -4.56
N GLY A 413 -24.61 7.07 -4.13
CA GLY A 413 -23.55 7.73 -4.88
C GLY A 413 -22.27 6.90 -4.88
N SER A 414 -21.48 7.01 -5.95
CA SER A 414 -20.24 6.25 -6.12
C SER A 414 -19.32 6.43 -4.92
N ASN A 415 -18.75 5.37 -4.35
CA ASN A 415 -17.92 5.48 -3.15
C ASN A 415 -17.01 4.27 -3.03
N TYR A 416 -15.85 4.43 -2.41
CA TYR A 416 -14.93 3.34 -2.11
C TYR A 416 -14.71 3.25 -0.62
N ILE A 417 -15.00 2.11 -0.02
CA ILE A 417 -14.88 1.87 1.41
C ILE A 417 -13.77 0.86 1.60
N LEU A 418 -12.62 1.34 2.07
CA LEU A 418 -11.46 0.52 2.37
C LEU A 418 -11.43 0.18 3.86
N LEU A 419 -11.57 -1.10 4.15
CA LEU A 419 -11.56 -1.69 5.48
C LEU A 419 -10.38 -2.68 5.61
N LYS A 420 -9.84 -2.81 6.81
CA LYS A 420 -8.89 -3.85 7.20
C LYS A 420 -9.49 -4.63 8.35
N LYS A 421 -9.72 -5.92 8.13
CA LYS A 421 -10.04 -6.87 9.17
C LYS A 421 -8.72 -7.46 9.68
N SER A 422 -8.38 -7.15 10.93
CA SER A 422 -7.24 -7.78 11.60
C SER A 422 -7.69 -8.75 12.67
N THR A 423 -7.04 -9.90 12.72
CA THR A 423 -7.25 -10.87 13.80
C THR A 423 -6.15 -10.71 14.83
N LYS A 424 -6.51 -10.80 16.12
CA LYS A 424 -5.53 -10.92 17.20
C LYS A 424 -4.54 -12.03 16.83
N GLY A 425 -3.27 -11.66 16.65
CA GLY A 425 -2.21 -12.58 16.32
C GLY A 425 -2.15 -13.71 17.35
N ASP A 426 -1.83 -14.91 16.85
CA ASP A 426 -1.67 -16.10 17.67
C ASP A 426 -0.64 -15.80 18.79
N THR A 427 -1.08 -15.90 20.05
CA THR A 427 -0.19 -15.76 21.21
C THR A 427 0.57 -17.07 21.35
N ASN A 428 1.46 -17.37 20.41
CA ASN A 428 2.31 -18.54 20.51
C ASN A 428 3.39 -18.25 21.57
N ASN A 429 2.98 -18.25 22.85
CA ASN A 429 3.80 -17.96 24.03
C ASN A 429 4.97 -18.93 24.21
N THR A 430 5.09 -19.95 23.35
CA THR A 430 6.17 -20.94 23.37
C THR A 430 7.45 -20.43 22.70
N GLN A 431 7.38 -19.38 21.87
CA GLN A 431 8.54 -18.75 21.24
C GLN A 431 8.54 -17.27 21.64
N ASN A 432 9.66 -16.75 22.15
CA ASN A 432 9.80 -15.33 22.53
C ASN A 432 9.93 -14.41 21.29
N ILE A 433 9.25 -14.77 20.20
CA ILE A 433 9.34 -14.11 18.90
C ILE A 433 8.14 -13.20 18.71
N SER A 434 8.41 -11.95 18.40
CA SER A 434 7.39 -10.97 18.07
C SER A 434 6.52 -11.44 16.89
N SER A 435 5.21 -11.32 17.02
CA SER A 435 4.23 -11.67 15.97
C SER A 435 4.48 -10.96 14.63
N ILE A 436 5.25 -9.87 14.64
CA ILE A 436 5.69 -9.12 13.46
C ILE A 436 6.43 -10.04 12.47
N TRP A 437 7.25 -10.97 12.97
CA TRP A 437 8.05 -11.87 12.15
C TRP A 437 7.23 -12.91 11.38
N ASN A 438 5.94 -13.08 11.67
CA ASN A 438 5.14 -14.05 10.93
C ASN A 438 4.58 -13.48 9.62
N ASN A 439 4.24 -12.18 9.62
CA ASN A 439 3.30 -11.63 8.64
C ASN A 439 3.76 -10.31 7.98
N PHE A 440 4.85 -9.69 8.45
CA PHE A 440 5.23 -8.34 7.99
C PHE A 440 6.26 -8.36 6.88
N PHE A 441 7.27 -9.22 6.99
CA PHE A 441 8.45 -9.14 6.14
C PHE A 441 8.29 -9.99 4.90
N SER A 442 7.54 -9.46 3.95
CA SER A 442 7.33 -10.07 2.64
C SER A 442 8.55 -9.88 1.75
N LEU A 443 9.05 -10.96 1.14
CA LEU A 443 10.04 -10.86 0.06
C LEU A 443 9.48 -10.16 -1.17
N LYS A 444 8.19 -9.81 -1.26
CA LYS A 444 7.68 -8.95 -2.35
C LYS A 444 7.90 -7.46 -2.09
N MET A 445 8.40 -7.06 -0.93
CA MET A 445 8.91 -5.71 -0.76
C MET A 445 10.14 -5.54 -1.64
N ASN A 446 10.01 -4.75 -2.72
CA ASN A 446 11.04 -4.68 -3.74
C ASN A 446 12.04 -3.54 -3.50
N ASN A 447 13.30 -3.81 -3.85
CA ASN A 447 14.32 -2.78 -4.01
C ASN A 447 14.06 -2.04 -5.34
N ILE A 448 13.28 -0.95 -5.27
CA ILE A 448 12.96 -0.15 -6.47
C ILE A 448 14.14 0.64 -7.03
N PHE A 449 15.19 0.84 -6.21
CA PHE A 449 16.33 1.68 -6.56
C PHE A 449 17.50 0.87 -7.14
N GLY A 450 17.50 -0.45 -6.93
CA GLY A 450 18.63 -1.32 -7.21
C GLY A 450 19.75 -1.18 -6.18
N PHE A 451 20.76 -2.04 -6.30
CA PHE A 451 21.94 -2.05 -5.42
C PHE A 451 23.10 -1.24 -5.98
N ASN A 452 23.00 -0.85 -7.24
CA ASN A 452 24.02 -0.08 -7.91
C ASN A 452 24.09 1.33 -7.31
N ASP A 453 25.31 1.88 -7.29
CA ASP A 453 25.62 3.27 -6.92
C ASP A 453 25.42 3.62 -5.43
N LEU A 454 25.27 2.62 -4.55
CA LEU A 454 25.30 2.82 -3.11
C LEU A 454 26.76 2.85 -2.63
N ILE A 455 27.21 4.01 -2.16
CA ILE A 455 28.50 4.18 -1.49
C ILE A 455 28.35 4.08 0.03
N ASP A 456 29.47 4.04 0.75
CA ASP A 456 29.43 4.04 2.21
C ASP A 456 28.76 5.33 2.71
N GLY A 457 27.81 5.17 3.64
CA GLY A 457 27.00 6.28 4.15
C GLY A 457 25.69 6.53 3.40
N ASP A 458 25.51 5.97 2.20
CA ASP A 458 24.27 6.09 1.43
C ASP A 458 23.29 4.97 1.79
N PHE A 459 22.03 5.33 2.05
CA PHE A 459 20.98 4.35 2.23
C PHE A 459 19.62 4.86 1.74
N ARG A 460 18.82 3.91 1.27
CA ARG A 460 17.52 4.14 0.66
C ARG A 460 16.45 3.45 1.48
N ILE A 461 15.38 4.16 1.80
CA ILE A 461 14.27 3.65 2.61
C ILE A 461 13.00 3.65 1.77
N TYR A 462 12.23 2.57 1.87
CA TYR A 462 10.85 2.50 1.41
C TYR A 462 9.94 1.94 2.51
N THR A 463 9.00 2.76 2.98
CA THR A 463 7.92 2.34 3.88
C THR A 463 6.61 2.14 3.12
N TYR A 464 5.83 1.14 3.54
CA TYR A 464 4.53 0.82 2.96
C TYR A 464 3.37 1.26 3.87
N SER A 465 2.20 1.46 3.28
CA SER A 465 0.97 1.76 4.04
C SER A 465 0.59 0.66 5.03
N SER A 466 0.06 1.06 6.19
CA SER A 466 -0.42 0.14 7.24
C SER A 466 -1.56 -0.77 6.81
N ILE A 467 -2.25 -0.48 5.69
CA ILE A 467 -3.26 -1.39 5.12
C ILE A 467 -2.66 -2.76 4.78
N ASN A 468 -1.36 -2.79 4.45
CA ASN A 468 -0.63 -4.00 4.08
C ASN A 468 -0.22 -4.85 5.29
N PHE A 469 -0.39 -4.37 6.52
CA PHE A 469 0.12 -5.02 7.73
C PHE A 469 -1.02 -5.31 8.71
N PRO A 470 -0.92 -6.37 9.53
CA PRO A 470 -1.88 -6.61 10.58
C PRO A 470 -1.70 -5.59 11.73
N LEU A 471 -2.78 -5.37 12.48
CA LEU A 471 -2.73 -4.61 13.72
C LEU A 471 -2.01 -5.43 14.81
N VAL A 472 -1.11 -4.78 15.54
CA VAL A 472 -0.32 -5.41 16.62
C VAL A 472 -1.01 -5.18 17.96
N ILE A 473 -1.10 -6.21 18.78
CA ILE A 473 -1.66 -6.14 20.13
C ILE A 473 -0.53 -6.29 21.15
N ASP A 474 -0.25 -5.23 21.89
CA ASP A 474 0.67 -5.26 23.01
C ASP A 474 -0.12 -5.51 24.30
N SER A 475 -0.16 -6.78 24.70
CA SER A 475 -0.86 -7.20 25.92
C SER A 475 -0.18 -6.71 27.19
N LYS A 476 1.14 -6.48 27.19
CA LYS A 476 1.89 -5.96 28.35
C LYS A 476 1.49 -4.51 28.62
N LYS A 477 1.40 -3.69 27.56
CA LYS A 477 0.99 -2.29 27.64
C LYS A 477 -0.54 -2.09 27.61
N GLY A 478 -1.31 -3.12 27.28
CA GLY A 478 -2.77 -3.07 27.22
C GLY A 478 -3.27 -2.20 26.07
N GLU A 479 -2.59 -2.23 24.93
CA GLU A 479 -2.89 -1.41 23.75
C GLU A 479 -2.86 -2.23 22.46
N ALA A 480 -3.48 -1.69 21.42
CA ALA A 480 -3.37 -2.19 20.06
C ALA A 480 -3.00 -1.06 19.12
N TYR A 481 -2.12 -1.31 18.16
CA TYR A 481 -1.59 -0.27 17.28
C TYR A 481 -1.42 -0.74 15.84
N LEU A 482 -1.57 0.21 14.92
CA LEU A 482 -1.15 0.05 13.54
C LEU A 482 0.36 0.28 13.43
N PRO A 483 1.08 -0.60 12.76
CA PRO A 483 2.50 -0.46 12.51
C PRO A 483 2.77 0.28 11.19
N THR A 484 3.98 0.82 11.07
CA THR A 484 4.59 1.12 9.76
C THR A 484 5.74 0.15 9.56
N ALA A 485 5.81 -0.47 8.38
CA ALA A 485 6.92 -1.35 8.03
C ALA A 485 7.46 -1.04 6.63
N GLY A 486 8.70 -1.48 6.39
CA GLY A 486 9.43 -1.12 5.18
C GLY A 486 10.70 -1.92 4.96
N ILE A 487 11.40 -1.54 3.90
CA ILE A 487 12.70 -2.06 3.49
C ILE A 487 13.68 -0.89 3.40
N ALA A 488 14.85 -1.05 3.98
CA ALA A 488 15.98 -0.15 3.88
C ALA A 488 17.15 -0.88 3.23
N ILE A 489 17.94 -0.15 2.44
CA ILE A 489 18.99 -0.72 1.61
C ILE A 489 20.20 0.19 1.70
N ASP A 490 21.32 -0.37 2.08
CA ASP A 490 22.62 0.29 2.07
C ASP A 490 23.58 -0.47 1.15
N LYS A 491 24.86 -0.11 1.18
CA LYS A 491 25.88 -0.70 0.31
C LYS A 491 25.98 -2.22 0.42
N ASN A 492 25.67 -2.81 1.58
CA ASN A 492 25.94 -4.23 1.83
C ASN A 492 24.72 -5.01 2.34
N HIS A 493 23.69 -4.31 2.84
CA HIS A 493 22.57 -4.95 3.49
C HIS A 493 21.21 -4.51 2.97
N VAL A 494 20.26 -5.44 3.12
CA VAL A 494 18.83 -5.20 3.09
C VAL A 494 18.29 -5.37 4.50
N THR A 495 17.70 -4.31 5.05
CA THR A 495 17.03 -4.34 6.34
C THR A 495 15.52 -4.24 6.15
N PHE A 496 14.79 -5.28 6.53
CA PHE A 496 13.35 -5.19 6.76
C PHE A 496 13.12 -4.62 8.16
N PHE A 497 12.17 -3.70 8.32
CA PHE A 497 11.91 -3.08 9.62
C PHE A 497 10.43 -2.78 9.84
N SER A 498 10.01 -2.67 11.09
CA SER A 498 8.67 -2.29 11.51
C SER A 498 8.71 -1.46 12.80
N TYR A 499 7.82 -0.49 12.96
CA TYR A 499 7.66 0.28 14.20
C TYR A 499 6.21 0.69 14.49
N LYS A 500 5.93 0.99 15.75
CA LYS A 500 4.62 1.50 16.22
C LYS A 500 4.32 2.89 15.63
N ASP A 501 3.16 3.05 15.00
CA ASP A 501 2.78 4.28 14.30
C ASP A 501 1.48 4.93 14.81
N GLU A 502 0.33 4.25 14.80
CA GLU A 502 -0.95 4.80 15.29
C GLU A 502 -1.56 3.87 16.35
N VAL A 503 -1.86 4.37 17.55
CA VAL A 503 -2.55 3.58 18.58
C VAL A 503 -4.04 3.49 18.24
N ALA A 504 -4.51 2.28 17.94
CA ALA A 504 -5.88 1.97 17.56
C ALA A 504 -6.80 1.75 18.77
N PHE A 505 -6.28 1.13 19.84
CA PHE A 505 -7.00 0.85 21.08
C PHE A 505 -6.08 0.96 22.29
N LYS A 506 -6.65 1.32 23.45
CA LYS A 506 -5.92 1.44 24.70
C LYS A 506 -6.79 1.21 25.92
N SER A 507 -6.29 0.42 26.88
CA SER A 507 -6.88 0.30 28.22
C SER A 507 -6.65 1.56 29.07
N VAL A 508 -7.63 1.89 29.92
CA VAL A 508 -7.70 3.13 30.71
C VAL A 508 -6.59 3.23 31.78
N SER A 509 -5.89 2.13 32.08
CA SER A 509 -4.96 2.03 33.22
C SER A 509 -3.52 2.48 32.97
N ASN A 510 -3.05 2.58 31.71
CA ASN A 510 -1.65 2.91 31.41
C ASN A 510 -1.54 4.27 30.74
N LYS A 511 -0.46 5.04 30.96
CA LYS A 511 -0.14 6.19 30.08
C LYS A 511 0.29 5.64 28.71
N ALA A 512 -0.17 6.29 27.64
CA ALA A 512 0.22 5.85 26.29
C ALA A 512 1.60 6.40 26.04
N ASP A 513 2.51 5.56 25.57
CA ASP A 513 3.63 6.08 24.81
C ASP A 513 3.07 6.66 23.53
N ASN A 514 3.30 7.96 23.31
CA ASN A 514 3.04 8.54 22.01
C ASN A 514 4.01 7.87 21.04
N PRO A 515 3.54 7.32 19.91
CA PRO A 515 4.42 6.75 18.91
C PRO A 515 5.39 7.85 18.47
N VAL A 516 6.68 7.64 18.72
CA VAL A 516 7.70 8.48 18.12
C VAL A 516 7.93 7.90 16.74
N ALA A 517 7.45 8.60 15.71
CA ALA A 517 7.76 8.23 14.34
C ALA A 517 9.28 8.27 14.18
N ILE A 518 9.89 7.09 14.14
CA ILE A 518 11.35 6.96 14.10
C ILE A 518 11.85 7.28 12.68
N ILE A 519 11.04 6.93 11.67
CA ILE A 519 11.30 7.14 10.25
C ILE A 519 10.10 7.87 9.64
N GLY A 520 10.35 8.74 8.66
CA GLY A 520 9.28 9.34 7.86
C GLY A 520 8.53 8.28 7.04
N LYS A 521 7.25 8.51 6.76
CA LYS A 521 6.49 7.67 5.81
C LYS A 521 6.77 8.12 4.38
N GLY A 522 6.92 7.17 3.48
CA GLY A 522 7.29 7.37 2.09
C GLY A 522 8.65 6.75 1.74
N LYS A 523 9.30 7.38 0.75
CA LYS A 523 10.55 6.94 0.16
C LYS A 523 11.60 8.03 0.30
N PHE A 524 12.80 7.64 0.72
CA PHE A 524 13.86 8.59 1.05
C PHE A 524 15.22 8.06 0.59
N ASN A 525 16.05 8.95 0.06
CA ASN A 525 17.49 8.77 0.05
C ASN A 525 18.09 9.61 1.17
N ILE A 526 18.98 9.02 1.96
CA ILE A 526 19.68 9.70 3.03
C ILE A 526 21.17 9.34 2.93
N LYS A 527 22.01 10.34 3.16
CA LYS A 527 23.46 10.19 3.26
C LYS A 527 23.91 10.57 4.66
N PHE A 528 24.82 9.81 5.26
CA PHE A 528 25.51 10.21 6.49
C PHE A 528 27.02 10.21 6.30
N ASN A 529 27.70 11.02 7.11
CA ASN A 529 29.16 11.08 7.09
C ASN A 529 29.71 9.79 7.71
N THR A 530 30.41 8.99 6.92
CA THR A 530 31.00 7.73 7.36
C THR A 530 32.04 7.93 8.47
N ALA A 531 32.64 9.11 8.58
CA ALA A 531 33.56 9.45 9.68
C ALA A 531 32.88 9.51 11.06
N ASP A 532 31.55 9.61 11.12
CA ASP A 532 30.80 9.62 12.37
C ASP A 532 30.53 8.19 12.91
N TYR A 533 31.10 7.16 12.26
CA TYR A 533 31.00 5.75 12.63
C TYR A 533 32.35 5.09 12.34
N ASP A 534 32.86 4.25 13.24
CA ASP A 534 34.16 3.56 13.03
C ASP A 534 34.02 2.41 12.01
N TYR A 535 33.90 2.82 10.75
CA TYR A 535 33.58 1.99 9.59
C TYR A 535 34.77 1.14 9.14
N GLU A 536 36.00 1.53 9.48
CA GLU A 536 37.23 0.83 9.04
C GLU A 536 37.65 -0.29 9.99
N ASN A 537 37.29 -0.21 11.29
CA ASN A 537 37.69 -1.19 12.30
C ASN A 537 36.56 -2.15 12.74
N THR A 538 35.40 -2.10 12.10
CA THR A 538 34.29 -3.01 12.39
C THR A 538 34.30 -4.26 11.51
N SER A 539 34.08 -5.43 12.10
CA SER A 539 33.95 -6.72 11.40
C SER A 539 32.73 -6.81 10.47
N ASN A 540 31.74 -5.94 10.69
CA ASN A 540 30.50 -5.78 9.89
C ASN A 540 30.12 -4.28 9.91
N PRO A 541 30.81 -3.41 9.15
CA PRO A 541 30.71 -1.95 9.27
C PRO A 541 29.39 -1.32 8.83
N HIS A 542 28.46 -2.11 8.29
CA HIS A 542 27.47 -1.58 7.36
C HIS A 542 26.04 -1.64 7.89
N THR A 543 25.82 -1.28 9.15
CA THR A 543 24.47 -1.02 9.69
C THR A 543 24.12 0.45 9.56
N GLY A 544 24.32 1.02 8.36
CA GLY A 544 24.23 2.45 8.11
C GLY A 544 22.83 3.00 8.40
N PHE A 545 21.82 2.27 7.96
CA PHE A 545 20.42 2.55 8.27
C PHE A 545 20.16 2.57 9.79
N LEU A 546 20.56 1.52 10.51
CA LEU A 546 20.36 1.42 11.96
C LEU A 546 21.15 2.49 12.74
N ASN A 547 22.29 2.95 12.24
CA ASN A 547 23.01 4.06 12.86
C ASN A 547 22.25 5.38 12.68
N GLN A 548 21.76 5.64 11.47
CA GLN A 548 21.16 6.93 11.11
C GLN A 548 19.73 7.11 11.63
N ILE A 549 19.00 6.02 11.91
CA ILE A 549 17.64 6.09 12.44
C ILE A 549 17.58 6.87 13.77
N VAL A 550 18.56 6.68 14.65
CA VAL A 550 18.66 7.38 15.94
C VAL A 550 18.90 8.88 15.72
N LYS A 551 19.87 9.20 14.87
CA LYS A 551 20.23 10.59 14.54
C LYS A 551 19.06 11.33 13.91
N THR A 552 18.28 10.66 13.05
CA THR A 552 17.14 11.25 12.34
C THR A 552 15.93 11.44 13.25
N SER A 553 15.68 10.47 14.14
CA SER A 553 14.53 10.49 15.05
C SER A 553 14.62 11.57 16.14
N LYS A 554 15.80 12.17 16.35
CA LYS A 554 16.08 13.17 17.41
C LYS A 554 15.69 12.68 18.80
N ILE A 555 15.67 11.36 19.01
CA ILE A 555 15.31 10.78 20.29
C ILE A 555 16.55 10.79 21.19
N GLY A 556 16.76 11.91 21.88
CA GLY A 556 17.85 12.07 22.83
C GLY A 556 19.25 11.96 22.21
N ASN A 557 20.24 11.66 23.05
CA ASN A 557 21.65 11.48 22.68
C ASN A 557 22.00 9.98 22.56
N PHE A 558 21.16 9.18 21.90
CA PHE A 558 21.44 7.75 21.73
C PHE A 558 22.43 7.51 20.59
N GLU A 559 23.21 6.44 20.70
CA GLU A 559 24.21 6.01 19.73
C GLU A 559 24.12 4.48 19.55
N LEU A 560 24.34 3.99 18.33
CA LEU A 560 24.43 2.57 18.04
C LEU A 560 25.82 2.07 18.44
N THR A 561 25.88 1.23 19.47
CA THR A 561 27.15 0.76 20.05
C THR A 561 27.31 -0.74 19.85
N LYS A 562 28.54 -1.17 19.54
CA LYS A 562 28.90 -2.59 19.45
C LYS A 562 29.42 -3.11 20.79
N TYR A 563 28.79 -4.15 21.30
CA TYR A 563 29.23 -4.84 22.50
C TYR A 563 29.87 -6.18 22.13
N SER A 564 30.88 -6.58 22.90
CA SER A 564 31.53 -7.88 22.81
C SER A 564 31.60 -8.47 24.20
N ILE A 565 30.99 -9.64 24.39
CA ILE A 565 31.01 -10.33 25.68
C ILE A 565 31.53 -11.73 25.46
N SER A 566 32.58 -12.09 26.20
CA SER A 566 33.10 -13.45 26.23
C SER A 566 32.34 -14.29 27.24
N ASP A 567 32.10 -15.56 26.89
CA ASP A 567 31.62 -16.54 27.83
C ASP A 567 32.62 -16.68 28.99
N THR A 568 32.10 -16.61 30.23
CA THR A 568 32.89 -16.75 31.45
C THR A 568 33.50 -18.15 31.59
N GLU A 569 32.92 -19.17 30.96
CA GLU A 569 33.39 -20.56 31.00
C GLU A 569 34.26 -20.93 29.78
N ASN A 570 34.10 -20.23 28.65
CA ASN A 570 34.90 -20.43 27.44
C ASN A 570 35.28 -19.08 26.81
N THR A 571 36.43 -18.52 27.20
CA THR A 571 36.88 -17.20 26.73
C THR A 571 37.14 -17.10 25.23
N SER A 572 37.11 -18.22 24.51
CA SER A 572 37.17 -18.27 23.04
C SER A 572 35.81 -18.01 22.35
N ASP A 573 34.70 -18.15 23.07
CA ASP A 573 33.35 -17.80 22.61
C ASP A 573 33.04 -16.33 22.95
N THR A 574 33.47 -15.40 22.08
CA THR A 574 33.08 -13.99 22.17
C THR A 574 31.85 -13.74 21.30
N VAL A 575 30.74 -13.39 21.94
CA VAL A 575 29.51 -12.96 21.28
C VAL A 575 29.59 -11.46 21.02
N LYS A 576 29.22 -11.04 19.80
CA LYS A 576 29.20 -9.62 19.40
C LYS A 576 27.81 -9.23 18.94
N PHE A 577 27.32 -8.09 19.39
CA PHE A 577 25.98 -7.60 19.06
C PHE A 577 25.93 -6.07 19.08
N LEU A 578 24.85 -5.52 18.53
CA LEU A 578 24.57 -4.10 18.50
C LEU A 578 23.43 -3.77 19.47
N THR A 579 23.54 -2.64 20.16
CA THR A 579 22.45 -2.07 20.98
C THR A 579 22.49 -0.56 20.86
N TYR A 580 21.34 0.08 20.99
CA TYR A 580 21.32 1.52 21.24
C TYR A 580 21.60 1.77 22.72
N SER A 581 22.42 2.76 23.02
CA SER A 581 22.67 3.24 24.39
C SER A 581 22.76 4.77 24.39
N LYS A 582 22.54 5.40 25.56
CA LYS A 582 22.76 6.85 25.66
C LYS A 582 24.26 7.15 25.57
N SER A 583 24.62 8.26 24.92
CA SER A 583 26.00 8.73 24.85
C SER A 583 26.57 8.88 26.27
N GLY A 584 27.68 8.20 26.53
CA GLY A 584 28.34 8.11 27.85
C GLY A 584 27.74 7.07 28.81
N ASP A 585 26.68 6.36 28.44
CA ASP A 585 26.09 5.24 29.17
C ASP A 585 26.56 3.92 28.56
N ALA A 586 27.31 3.15 29.34
CA ALA A 586 27.82 1.85 28.92
C ALA A 586 26.82 0.70 29.21
N SER A 587 25.63 0.99 29.76
CA SER A 587 24.61 -0.02 29.99
C SER A 587 24.01 -0.56 28.69
N ILE A 588 23.61 -1.83 28.73
CA ILE A 588 23.00 -2.55 27.60
C ILE A 588 21.47 -2.36 27.75
N ASN A 589 20.93 -1.25 27.24
CA ASN A 589 19.50 -0.96 27.37
C ASN A 589 18.92 -0.27 26.14
N ASP A 590 17.95 -0.92 25.50
CA ASP A 590 17.29 -0.47 24.29
C ASP A 590 15.82 -0.03 24.49
N ALA A 591 15.50 0.53 25.67
CA ALA A 591 14.12 0.85 26.06
C ALA A 591 13.34 1.77 25.09
N ILE A 592 14.02 2.51 24.21
CA ILE A 592 13.38 3.38 23.22
C ILE A 592 12.96 2.63 21.97
N PHE A 593 13.63 1.53 21.64
CA PHE A 593 13.39 0.74 20.43
C PHE A 593 12.61 -0.55 20.72
N GLU A 594 11.98 -0.69 21.90
CA GLU A 594 11.11 -1.83 22.27
C GLU A 594 10.01 -2.16 21.24
N THR A 595 9.60 -1.19 20.42
CA THR A 595 8.58 -1.38 19.38
C THR A 595 9.13 -1.32 17.97
N PHE A 596 10.46 -1.26 17.81
CA PHE A 596 11.15 -1.32 16.54
C PHE A 596 11.73 -2.72 16.34
N GLU A 597 11.25 -3.40 15.32
CA GLU A 597 11.71 -4.73 14.92
C GLU A 597 12.46 -4.63 13.61
N SER A 598 13.55 -5.38 13.45
CA SER A 598 14.25 -5.44 12.17
C SER A 598 14.92 -6.77 11.88
N ILE A 599 15.02 -7.10 10.59
CA ILE A 599 15.79 -8.22 10.05
C ILE A 599 16.77 -7.63 9.04
N THR A 600 18.06 -7.72 9.32
CA THR A 600 19.12 -7.24 8.42
C THR A 600 19.83 -8.43 7.81
N LEU A 601 19.91 -8.43 6.49
CA LEU A 601 20.53 -9.48 5.68
C LEU A 601 21.60 -8.86 4.80
N THR A 602 22.70 -9.57 4.60
CA THR A 602 23.64 -9.23 3.51
C THR A 602 22.93 -9.34 2.17
N HIS A 603 23.45 -8.65 1.14
CA HIS A 603 22.92 -8.79 -0.22
C HIS A 603 22.89 -10.24 -0.69
N ASN A 604 23.90 -11.05 -0.36
CA ASN A 604 23.96 -12.45 -0.77
C ASN A 604 22.92 -13.33 -0.06
N GLU A 605 22.71 -13.15 1.25
CA GLU A 605 21.64 -13.84 1.98
C GLU A 605 20.26 -13.45 1.43
N TYR A 606 20.04 -12.17 1.17
CA TYR A 606 18.81 -11.68 0.55
C TYR A 606 18.59 -12.27 -0.85
N TYR A 607 19.64 -12.35 -1.68
CA TYR A 607 19.55 -12.98 -2.99
C TYR A 607 19.29 -14.48 -2.89
N SER A 608 19.83 -15.17 -1.89
CA SER A 608 19.57 -16.59 -1.64
C SER A 608 18.09 -16.82 -1.28
N LEU A 609 17.50 -15.98 -0.43
CA LEU A 609 16.07 -15.99 -0.14
C LEU A 609 15.21 -15.71 -1.39
N LYS A 610 15.61 -14.74 -2.22
CA LYS A 610 14.92 -14.43 -3.48
C LYS A 610 15.01 -15.57 -4.50
N ALA A 611 16.18 -16.20 -4.63
CA ALA A 611 16.38 -17.36 -5.50
C ALA A 611 15.50 -18.53 -5.04
N TYR A 612 15.43 -18.77 -3.73
CA TYR A 612 14.54 -19.76 -3.15
C TYR A 612 13.05 -19.46 -3.43
N GLN A 613 12.63 -18.20 -3.35
CA GLN A 613 11.27 -17.80 -3.74
C GLN A 613 10.98 -18.11 -5.21
N LEU A 614 11.96 -18.02 -6.10
CA LEU A 614 11.79 -18.35 -7.52
C LEU A 614 11.75 -19.86 -7.77
N SER A 615 12.51 -20.67 -7.04
CA SER A 615 12.60 -22.13 -7.23
C SER A 615 11.46 -22.91 -6.57
N THR A 616 11.03 -22.51 -5.37
CA THR A 616 10.09 -23.27 -4.52
C THR A 616 8.63 -23.09 -4.94
N ASN A 617 8.36 -22.08 -5.77
CA ASN A 617 7.01 -21.59 -6.00
C ASN A 617 6.30 -22.22 -7.21
N SER A 618 6.64 -23.46 -7.57
CA SER A 618 6.04 -24.15 -8.72
C SER A 618 4.51 -24.31 -8.59
N GLY A 619 4.01 -24.50 -7.36
CA GLY A 619 2.57 -24.63 -7.06
C GLY A 619 1.82 -23.30 -6.92
N PHE A 620 2.51 -22.20 -6.59
CA PHE A 620 1.88 -20.90 -6.34
C PHE A 620 2.66 -19.71 -6.94
N PRO A 621 2.99 -19.77 -8.23
CA PRO A 621 3.92 -18.84 -8.86
C PRO A 621 3.50 -17.39 -8.61
N ASN A 622 4.45 -16.57 -8.20
CA ASN A 622 4.31 -15.13 -7.90
C ASN A 622 3.71 -14.75 -6.54
N GLN A 623 3.26 -15.70 -5.71
CA GLN A 623 2.84 -15.37 -4.33
C GLN A 623 3.97 -14.75 -3.49
N PRO A 624 3.66 -13.82 -2.57
CA PRO A 624 4.61 -13.37 -1.58
C PRO A 624 4.98 -14.51 -0.63
N LEU A 625 6.29 -14.67 -0.42
CA LEU A 625 6.81 -15.47 0.68
C LEU A 625 7.23 -14.52 1.80
N PHE A 626 6.94 -14.90 3.04
CA PHE A 626 7.20 -14.08 4.21
C PHE A 626 8.38 -14.65 4.99
N ILE A 627 9.34 -13.82 5.40
CA ILE A 627 10.43 -14.23 6.28
C ILE A 627 9.81 -14.68 7.60
N LYS A 628 10.20 -15.86 8.08
CA LYS A 628 9.74 -16.47 9.33
C LYS A 628 10.90 -17.07 10.11
N CYS A 629 10.66 -17.41 11.37
CA CYS A 629 11.59 -18.18 12.18
C CYS A 629 11.25 -19.68 12.13
N LYS A 630 12.21 -20.51 11.71
CA LYS A 630 12.11 -21.97 11.72
C LYS A 630 12.40 -22.57 13.09
N LYS A 631 13.46 -22.05 13.70
CA LYS A 631 14.04 -22.58 14.93
C LYS A 631 14.56 -21.43 15.77
N TYR A 632 14.24 -21.51 17.05
CA TYR A 632 14.72 -20.60 18.07
C TYR A 632 15.55 -21.36 19.10
N THR A 633 16.72 -20.83 19.42
CA THR A 633 17.54 -21.32 20.53
C THR A 633 17.98 -20.14 21.37
N SER A 634 18.09 -20.33 22.68
CA SER A 634 18.64 -19.30 23.56
C SER A 634 19.67 -19.86 24.52
N LYS A 635 20.64 -19.01 24.89
CA LYS A 635 21.69 -19.29 25.85
C LYS A 635 21.72 -18.15 26.88
N ALA A 636 21.44 -18.47 28.13
CA ALA A 636 21.49 -17.50 29.21
C ALA A 636 22.95 -17.24 29.62
N TYR A 637 23.30 -15.96 29.73
CA TYR A 637 24.53 -15.45 30.33
C TYR A 637 24.20 -14.71 31.62
N GLN A 638 25.20 -14.32 32.41
CA GLN A 638 25.00 -13.70 33.72
C GLN A 638 24.15 -12.41 33.67
N THR A 639 24.24 -11.63 32.58
CA THR A 639 23.59 -10.32 32.47
C THR A 639 22.66 -10.18 31.26
N PHE A 640 22.51 -11.22 30.44
CA PHE A 640 21.70 -11.20 29.23
C PHE A 640 21.37 -12.61 28.74
N THR A 641 20.40 -12.75 27.85
CA THR A 641 20.10 -13.98 27.12
C THR A 641 20.44 -13.77 25.65
N LEU A 642 21.34 -14.61 25.13
CA LEU A 642 21.59 -14.68 23.70
C LEU A 642 20.47 -15.49 23.05
N GLU A 643 19.85 -14.94 22.02
CA GLU A 643 18.78 -15.56 21.26
C GLU A 643 19.24 -15.73 19.81
N GLU A 644 19.10 -16.93 19.26
CA GLU A 644 19.45 -17.27 17.89
C GLU A 644 18.22 -17.79 17.15
N TYR A 645 18.00 -17.26 15.95
CA TYR A 645 16.86 -17.54 15.09
C TYR A 645 17.34 -18.06 13.75
N THR A 646 17.02 -19.32 13.42
CA THR A 646 17.18 -19.84 12.06
C THR A 646 16.01 -19.39 11.21
N LEU A 647 16.28 -18.76 10.06
CA LEU A 647 15.25 -18.26 9.16
C LEU A 647 14.64 -19.38 8.30
N THR A 648 13.38 -19.20 7.94
CA THR A 648 12.67 -19.92 6.88
C THR A 648 11.73 -18.95 6.16
N LEU A 649 10.94 -19.45 5.22
CA LEU A 649 9.89 -18.71 4.56
C LEU A 649 8.52 -19.33 4.84
N GLY A 650 7.54 -18.48 5.11
CA GLY A 650 6.13 -18.82 5.08
C GLY A 650 5.65 -19.01 3.64
N ILE A 651 5.15 -20.19 3.32
CA ILE A 651 4.60 -20.56 2.02
C ILE A 651 3.10 -20.88 2.12
N PRO A 652 2.31 -20.60 1.06
CA PRO A 652 0.92 -21.04 0.99
C PRO A 652 0.81 -22.57 1.05
N THR A 653 -0.02 -23.06 1.97
CA THR A 653 -0.20 -24.48 2.25
C THR A 653 -1.68 -24.81 2.42
N PHE A 654 -2.09 -25.95 1.87
CA PHE A 654 -3.44 -26.49 2.03
C PHE A 654 -3.64 -27.06 3.43
N VAL A 655 -4.80 -26.81 4.02
CA VAL A 655 -5.22 -27.42 5.29
C VAL A 655 -6.52 -28.19 5.09
N ASP A 656 -6.45 -29.49 5.37
CA ASP A 656 -7.61 -30.37 5.50
C ASP A 656 -8.25 -30.12 6.87
N ASN A 657 -9.35 -29.37 6.91
CA ASN A 657 -10.04 -29.11 8.16
C ASN A 657 -10.99 -30.28 8.44
N LYS A 658 -10.64 -31.12 9.41
CA LYS A 658 -11.46 -32.28 9.76
C LYS A 658 -12.68 -31.93 10.63
N ASP A 659 -12.68 -30.74 11.22
CA ASP A 659 -13.70 -30.30 12.20
C ASP A 659 -14.77 -29.37 11.58
N SER A 660 -14.49 -28.78 10.42
CA SER A 660 -15.47 -28.08 9.61
C SER A 660 -15.39 -28.62 8.18
N ASP A 661 -16.52 -28.76 7.47
CA ASP A 661 -16.54 -29.20 6.06
C ASP A 661 -15.92 -28.17 5.08
N LEU A 662 -14.95 -27.38 5.53
CA LEU A 662 -14.33 -26.27 4.81
C LEU A 662 -12.81 -26.44 4.79
N ASN A 663 -12.31 -26.99 3.68
CA ASN A 663 -10.90 -26.95 3.35
C ASN A 663 -10.44 -25.51 3.05
N PHE A 664 -9.24 -25.15 3.49
CA PHE A 664 -8.75 -23.77 3.37
C PHE A 664 -7.23 -23.70 3.10
N MET A 665 -6.76 -22.49 2.78
CA MET A 665 -5.34 -22.18 2.59
C MET A 665 -4.78 -21.45 3.81
N THR A 666 -3.52 -21.67 4.15
CA THR A 666 -2.81 -20.92 5.20
C THR A 666 -1.37 -20.62 4.77
N ILE A 667 -0.64 -19.86 5.58
CA ILE A 667 0.80 -19.65 5.41
C ILE A 667 1.55 -20.49 6.44
N ALA A 668 2.12 -21.62 6.02
CA ALA A 668 2.89 -22.52 6.88
C ALA A 668 4.40 -22.36 6.60
N ASP A 669 5.23 -22.81 7.52
CA ASP A 669 6.68 -22.71 7.36
C ASP A 669 7.16 -23.67 6.28
N SER A 670 8.16 -23.23 5.51
CA SER A 670 8.80 -24.10 4.53
C SER A 670 9.50 -25.26 5.22
N LEU A 671 9.31 -26.46 4.68
CA LEU A 671 9.96 -27.69 5.16
C LEU A 671 11.46 -27.68 4.85
N GLU A 672 11.84 -27.15 3.69
CA GLU A 672 13.23 -27.06 3.27
C GLU A 672 13.99 -26.06 4.14
N GLU A 673 15.28 -26.32 4.36
CA GLU A 673 16.17 -25.38 5.02
C GLU A 673 16.72 -24.42 3.99
N ILE A 674 16.70 -23.12 4.31
CA ILE A 674 17.21 -22.10 3.42
C ILE A 674 18.62 -21.77 3.85
N THR A 675 19.56 -22.02 2.95
CA THR A 675 20.99 -21.88 3.21
C THR A 675 21.63 -20.83 2.32
N TYR A 676 22.71 -20.25 2.82
CA TYR A 676 23.68 -19.44 2.09
C TYR A 676 25.06 -20.01 2.40
N ASP A 677 25.87 -20.28 1.36
CA ASP A 677 27.17 -20.98 1.48
C ASP A 677 27.07 -22.29 2.31
N ASP A 678 26.04 -23.10 2.01
CA ASP A 678 25.72 -24.38 2.69
C ASP A 678 25.42 -24.27 4.20
N LEU A 679 25.26 -23.06 4.74
CA LEU A 679 24.90 -22.80 6.13
C LEU A 679 23.50 -22.21 6.26
N PRO A 680 22.74 -22.57 7.31
CA PRO A 680 21.44 -21.93 7.57
C PRO A 680 21.61 -20.43 7.78
N ILE A 681 20.69 -19.63 7.26
CA ILE A 681 20.68 -18.19 7.54
C ILE A 681 20.17 -17.99 8.96
N THR A 682 21.04 -17.49 9.85
CA THR A 682 20.74 -17.27 11.27
C THR A 682 20.82 -15.79 11.65
N LEU A 683 19.93 -15.36 12.53
CA LEU A 683 19.96 -14.03 13.15
C LEU A 683 20.17 -14.18 14.65
N THR A 684 20.83 -13.20 15.25
CA THR A 684 21.12 -13.20 16.69
C THR A 684 20.57 -11.92 17.32
N SER A 685 19.87 -12.05 18.44
CA SER A 685 19.46 -10.92 19.30
C SER A 685 19.87 -11.16 20.74
N ILE A 686 19.73 -10.12 21.57
CA ILE A 686 19.99 -10.19 23.00
C ILE A 686 18.80 -9.60 23.76
N ASN A 687 18.43 -10.26 24.86
CA ASN A 687 17.35 -9.88 25.76
C ASN A 687 17.83 -9.82 27.22
#